data_AF-A0A2G2XI97-F1
#
_entry.id   AF-A0A2G2XI97-F1
#
_cell.length_a   1.000
_cell.length_b   1.000
_cell.length_c   1.000
_cell.angle_alpha   90.00
_cell.angle_beta   90.00
_cell.angle_gamma   90.00
#
_symmetry.space_group_name_H-M   'P 1'
#
loop_
_entity.id
_entity.type
_entity.pdbx_description
1 polymer ?
#
loop_
_entity_poly.entity_id
_entity_poly.type
_entity_poly.pdbx_seq_one_letter_code
_entity_poly.pdbx_strand_id
1 'polypeptide(L)'
;MAKTDSEISVKFPTIQQCESKGREDQTVVSDMDGTLLVGRSSFPYFALVAFEVGGISRLLFLVLASPLAGFLYYIVSESLGIRVLVFATFVGVKMPDIEYVARAVLPKFYSSDLHPDTWRVLSSCGKRCVITANPRIMVEVYLKEYLGVDMVIGTEICTYKGRATGFVNEDGVLVGDNKAKALQKAFDSTFTPHIGIGDRKSDFPFMNLCKESYIVRPEPSVKPMSQDKLPKRIVFHDGRLVQKPGPLMALMIILWIPVGFLLACLRIAVGSLLPMPLVYYAFWALGVRIKVKGNPPPPAQKSTGQTSVLFICSHRTLLDPIFLSTALGRPIPAVTYSLSRLSEIISPIKTVRLSRDRATDANMINKLLKEGDLVICPEGTTCREPFLLRFSALFAELTNELVPVAMSNKMSMFHGTTARGWKGMDPFYFFMNPSPAYEVNFLNKCPYDLTCKAGKSSHDVANYIQRTIAATLSYECTYFTRKDKYKALAGNDGTVPTKSGIARSVDKEIKPWILKLTTNSSSASIDPTRVIQISWHPRAFIYRNFLTKEECDHLISLAKDDLVKSKVADIETGGSIESEVRTSSGMFLLKAQDEVVANVEARIAAWTFLPEENGEAIQILHYELGQKYEPHYDFFKDKINQEIGGHRVATVLMYLSDVEKGGETVFPISEAAESQPNKGDDWSDCAKRGYAVKPRKGDALLFFSLHPNATTDSFSLHGSCPVIEGEKWSATKWIHVRSFDSLPSTDECVDLDPGCAPWAAAGECLDNPLYMVGSEGFGSSGHIWNNRLNTPASSGGEPPATTAHGIENSQHRRFQFDEVSNVATPIVGMETNKNAYAATPSSRSKSKPPSCSCIAIFGRCAKTPAN
;
A
#
# COMPACT_ATOMS: atom_id res chain seq x y z
N MET A 1 3.01 -22.26 -40.26
CA MET A 1 3.52 -22.14 -38.87
C MET A 1 4.84 -22.89 -38.69
N ALA A 2 4.96 -24.19 -39.01
CA ALA A 2 6.20 -24.96 -38.80
C ALA A 2 7.49 -24.44 -39.49
N LYS A 3 7.40 -23.79 -40.66
CA LYS A 3 8.57 -23.19 -41.35
C LYS A 3 9.09 -21.89 -40.70
N THR A 4 8.26 -21.20 -39.91
CA THR A 4 8.61 -19.91 -39.30
C THR A 4 9.33 -20.09 -37.97
N ASP A 5 8.99 -21.13 -37.21
CA ASP A 5 9.62 -21.45 -35.92
C ASP A 5 11.05 -21.98 -36.08
N SER A 6 11.36 -22.65 -37.21
CA SER A 6 12.71 -23.13 -37.50
C SER A 6 13.69 -21.99 -37.76
N GLU A 7 13.29 -20.92 -38.46
CA GLU A 7 14.13 -19.74 -38.70
C GLU A 7 14.40 -18.91 -37.43
N ILE A 8 13.40 -18.80 -36.54
CA ILE A 8 13.54 -18.06 -35.27
C ILE A 8 14.53 -18.76 -34.34
N SER A 9 14.57 -20.10 -34.35
CA SER A 9 15.45 -20.91 -33.50
C SER A 9 16.95 -20.73 -33.79
N VAL A 10 17.30 -20.25 -34.99
CA VAL A 10 18.70 -20.12 -35.43
C VAL A 10 19.30 -18.78 -34.99
N LYS A 11 18.47 -17.74 -34.76
CA LYS A 11 18.97 -16.38 -34.52
C LYS A 11 19.18 -16.04 -33.04
N PHE A 12 18.34 -16.54 -32.14
CA PHE A 12 18.42 -16.23 -30.71
C PHE A 12 18.26 -17.48 -29.83
N PRO A 13 19.07 -17.63 -28.76
CA PRO A 13 18.88 -18.66 -27.75
C PRO A 13 17.53 -18.53 -27.02
N THR A 14 17.06 -19.60 -26.40
CA THR A 14 15.80 -19.56 -25.64
C THR A 14 15.99 -18.95 -24.26
N ILE A 15 14.93 -18.38 -23.69
CA ILE A 15 14.99 -17.76 -22.35
C ILE A 15 15.48 -18.72 -21.25
N GLN A 16 15.25 -20.03 -21.40
CA GLN A 16 15.74 -21.03 -20.45
C GLN A 16 17.27 -21.10 -20.40
N GLN A 17 17.95 -20.77 -21.50
CA GLN A 17 19.40 -20.72 -21.63
C GLN A 17 20.01 -19.42 -21.06
N CYS A 18 19.18 -18.46 -20.65
CA CYS A 18 19.67 -17.25 -19.99
C CYS A 18 19.96 -17.52 -18.51
N GLU A 19 21.23 -17.40 -18.13
CA GLU A 19 21.66 -17.46 -16.72
C GLU A 19 21.13 -16.25 -15.93
N SER A 20 20.75 -16.44 -14.67
CA SER A 20 20.15 -15.40 -13.83
C SER A 20 20.98 -15.05 -12.58
N LYS A 21 22.27 -15.40 -12.55
CA LYS A 21 23.18 -15.09 -11.42
C LYS A 21 24.17 -13.99 -11.82
N GLY A 22 24.52 -13.11 -10.88
CA GLY A 22 25.53 -12.06 -11.10
C GLY A 22 25.10 -10.99 -12.10
N ARG A 23 23.81 -10.67 -12.16
CA ARG A 23 23.23 -9.71 -13.12
C ARG A 23 22.76 -8.42 -12.44
N GLU A 24 23.14 -8.17 -11.19
CA GLU A 24 22.69 -7.04 -10.39
C GLU A 24 23.05 -5.69 -11.04
N ASP A 25 24.17 -5.59 -11.77
CA ASP A 25 24.57 -4.35 -12.45
C ASP A 25 24.07 -4.24 -13.91
N GLN A 26 23.27 -5.22 -14.36
CA GLN A 26 22.83 -5.32 -15.76
C GLN A 26 21.45 -4.70 -16.00
N THR A 27 21.26 -4.27 -17.25
CA THR A 27 19.98 -3.73 -17.74
C THR A 27 19.30 -4.73 -18.65
N VAL A 28 18.06 -5.09 -18.33
CA VAL A 28 17.20 -5.96 -19.15
C VAL A 28 16.08 -5.16 -19.79
N VAL A 29 15.78 -5.48 -21.06
CA VAL A 29 14.66 -4.96 -21.83
C VAL A 29 13.82 -6.14 -22.29
N SER A 30 12.54 -6.16 -21.91
CA SER A 30 11.60 -7.21 -22.33
C SER A 30 10.41 -6.62 -23.05
N ASP A 31 9.87 -7.34 -24.04
CA ASP A 31 8.47 -7.15 -24.43
C ASP A 31 7.53 -7.51 -23.26
N MET A 32 6.24 -7.23 -23.39
CA MET A 32 5.24 -7.63 -22.40
C MET A 32 4.43 -8.87 -22.82
N ASP A 33 3.74 -8.82 -23.96
CA ASP A 33 2.82 -9.89 -24.37
C ASP A 33 3.60 -11.07 -24.96
N GLY A 34 3.40 -12.28 -24.45
CA GLY A 34 4.10 -13.49 -24.92
C GLY A 34 5.53 -13.65 -24.42
N THR A 35 6.02 -12.68 -23.65
CA THR A 35 7.35 -12.66 -23.02
C THR A 35 7.19 -12.60 -21.51
N LEU A 36 6.92 -11.40 -20.96
CA LEU A 36 6.67 -11.21 -19.54
C LEU A 36 5.34 -11.83 -19.11
N LEU A 37 4.36 -11.82 -20.01
CA LEU A 37 3.10 -12.52 -19.87
C LEU A 37 3.09 -13.79 -20.71
N VAL A 38 2.47 -14.85 -20.20
CA VAL A 38 2.24 -16.10 -20.94
C VAL A 38 1.31 -15.86 -22.13
N GLY A 39 0.29 -15.01 -21.97
CA GLY A 39 -0.62 -14.64 -23.04
C GLY A 39 0.06 -13.79 -24.13
N ARG A 40 -0.07 -14.23 -25.40
CA ARG A 40 0.42 -13.50 -26.59
C ARG A 40 -0.58 -12.51 -27.18
N SER A 41 -1.83 -12.56 -26.73
CA SER A 41 -2.89 -11.68 -27.23
C SER A 41 -3.22 -10.64 -26.19
N SER A 42 -3.16 -9.37 -26.59
CA SER A 42 -3.55 -8.25 -25.75
C SER A 42 -5.08 -8.08 -25.66
N PHE A 43 -5.85 -8.69 -26.58
CA PHE A 43 -7.31 -8.55 -26.66
C PHE A 43 -8.04 -8.70 -25.30
N PRO A 44 -7.73 -9.71 -24.46
CA PRO A 44 -8.45 -9.88 -23.20
C PRO A 44 -8.29 -8.69 -22.23
N TYR A 45 -7.15 -8.01 -22.26
CA TYR A 45 -6.90 -6.82 -21.45
C TYR A 45 -7.65 -5.61 -21.99
N PHE A 46 -7.72 -5.44 -23.32
CA PHE A 46 -8.60 -4.44 -23.94
C PHE A 46 -10.08 -4.72 -23.65
N ALA A 47 -10.51 -5.98 -23.66
CA ALA A 47 -11.86 -6.39 -23.33
C ALA A 47 -12.24 -6.10 -21.88
N LEU A 48 -11.32 -6.32 -20.94
CA LEU A 48 -11.48 -5.91 -19.54
C LEU A 48 -11.68 -4.39 -19.46
N VAL A 49 -10.82 -3.60 -20.10
CA VAL A 49 -10.97 -2.14 -20.10
C VAL A 49 -12.29 -1.70 -20.72
N ALA A 50 -12.63 -2.22 -21.89
CA ALA A 50 -13.87 -1.91 -22.60
C ALA A 50 -15.11 -2.18 -21.72
N PHE A 51 -15.15 -3.32 -21.05
CA PHE A 51 -16.26 -3.69 -20.16
C PHE A 51 -16.34 -2.78 -18.94
N GLU A 52 -15.23 -2.48 -18.27
CA GLU A 52 -15.26 -1.69 -17.03
C GLU A 52 -15.54 -0.20 -17.28
N VAL A 53 -15.05 0.39 -18.37
CA VAL A 53 -15.26 1.82 -18.67
C VAL A 53 -16.55 2.10 -19.45
N GLY A 54 -17.06 1.14 -20.21
CA GLY A 54 -18.18 1.33 -21.13
C GLY A 54 -19.29 0.29 -21.01
N GLY A 55 -19.16 -0.70 -20.12
CA GLY A 55 -20.13 -1.77 -19.95
C GLY A 55 -20.23 -2.69 -21.18
N ILE A 56 -21.40 -3.32 -21.31
CA ILE A 56 -21.67 -4.30 -22.37
C ILE A 56 -21.61 -3.69 -23.78
N SER A 57 -22.02 -2.42 -23.94
CA SER A 57 -22.09 -1.78 -25.27
C SER A 57 -20.70 -1.59 -25.88
N ARG A 58 -19.73 -1.16 -25.06
CA ARG A 58 -18.35 -0.99 -25.51
C ARG A 58 -17.64 -2.33 -25.68
N LEU A 59 -17.91 -3.32 -24.82
CA LEU A 59 -17.40 -4.68 -25.03
C LEU A 59 -17.94 -5.27 -26.35
N LEU A 60 -19.23 -5.07 -26.65
CA LEU A 60 -19.83 -5.48 -27.92
C LEU A 60 -19.14 -4.78 -29.11
N PHE A 61 -18.93 -3.47 -29.03
CA PHE A 61 -18.21 -2.74 -30.08
C PHE A 61 -16.80 -3.31 -30.32
N LEU A 62 -16.05 -3.59 -29.26
CA LEU A 62 -14.73 -4.22 -29.36
C LEU A 62 -14.79 -5.62 -29.98
N VAL A 63 -15.75 -6.46 -29.58
CA VAL A 63 -15.93 -7.81 -30.14
C VAL A 63 -16.28 -7.74 -31.62
N LEU A 64 -17.16 -6.83 -32.03
CA LEU A 64 -17.51 -6.62 -33.45
C LEU A 64 -16.33 -6.08 -34.27
N ALA A 65 -15.47 -5.26 -33.67
CA ALA A 65 -14.24 -4.76 -34.31
C ALA A 65 -13.11 -5.81 -34.35
N SER A 66 -13.17 -6.86 -33.53
CA SER A 66 -12.10 -7.84 -33.37
C SER A 66 -11.74 -8.65 -34.63
N PRO A 67 -12.69 -9.06 -35.51
CA PRO A 67 -12.34 -9.73 -36.76
C PRO A 67 -11.57 -8.82 -37.71
N LEU A 68 -11.95 -7.54 -37.79
CA LEU A 68 -11.22 -6.53 -38.56
C LEU A 68 -9.83 -6.28 -37.97
N ALA A 69 -9.74 -6.15 -36.65
CA ALA A 69 -8.46 -6.00 -35.96
C ALA A 69 -7.53 -7.20 -36.23
N GLY A 70 -8.06 -8.43 -36.16
CA GLY A 70 -7.32 -9.65 -36.47
C GLY A 70 -6.88 -9.72 -37.92
N PHE A 71 -7.77 -9.42 -38.87
CA PHE A 71 -7.43 -9.35 -40.29
C PHE A 71 -6.28 -8.37 -40.55
N LEU A 72 -6.39 -7.14 -40.04
CA LEU A 72 -5.34 -6.13 -40.18
C LEU A 72 -4.05 -6.56 -39.50
N TYR A 73 -4.13 -7.15 -38.30
CA TYR A 73 -2.96 -7.59 -37.53
C TYR A 73 -2.15 -8.66 -38.27
N TYR A 74 -2.80 -9.71 -38.77
CA TYR A 74 -2.11 -10.87 -39.34
C TYR A 74 -1.80 -10.74 -40.84
N ILE A 75 -2.58 -9.96 -41.60
CA ILE A 75 -2.44 -9.87 -43.06
C ILE A 75 -1.75 -8.57 -43.50
N VAL A 76 -1.98 -7.46 -42.78
CA VAL A 76 -1.48 -6.14 -43.21
C VAL A 76 -0.33 -5.66 -42.33
N SER A 77 -0.57 -5.40 -41.05
CA SER A 77 0.42 -4.97 -40.06
C SER A 77 -0.13 -5.08 -38.65
N GLU A 78 0.69 -5.59 -37.72
CA GLU A 78 0.39 -5.64 -36.28
C GLU A 78 -0.06 -4.27 -35.74
N SER A 79 0.59 -3.19 -36.20
CA SER A 79 0.28 -1.80 -35.79
C SER A 79 -1.15 -1.39 -36.14
N LEU A 80 -1.65 -1.77 -37.31
CA LEU A 80 -3.02 -1.44 -37.74
C LEU A 80 -4.08 -2.19 -36.92
N GLY A 81 -3.83 -3.47 -36.62
CA GLY A 81 -4.71 -4.26 -35.75
C GLY A 81 -4.82 -3.64 -34.36
N ILE A 82 -3.69 -3.24 -33.76
CA ILE A 82 -3.67 -2.61 -32.43
C ILE A 82 -4.38 -1.25 -32.46
N ARG A 83 -4.23 -0.44 -33.52
CA ARG A 83 -4.98 0.83 -33.65
C ARG A 83 -6.50 0.63 -33.61
N VAL A 84 -7.02 -0.45 -34.21
CA VAL A 84 -8.45 -0.78 -34.13
C VAL A 84 -8.86 -1.14 -32.70
N LEU A 85 -8.05 -1.93 -31.98
CA LEU A 85 -8.33 -2.27 -30.58
C LEU A 85 -8.30 -1.04 -29.66
N VAL A 86 -7.31 -0.15 -29.86
CA VAL A 86 -7.19 1.12 -29.14
C VAL A 86 -8.41 2.00 -29.41
N PHE A 87 -8.80 2.16 -30.67
CA PHE A 87 -9.97 2.96 -31.03
C PHE A 87 -11.25 2.41 -30.38
N ALA A 88 -11.52 1.11 -30.56
CA ALA A 88 -12.73 0.48 -30.05
C ALA A 88 -12.83 0.54 -28.51
N THR A 89 -11.69 0.47 -27.83
CA THR A 89 -11.63 0.50 -26.37
C THR A 89 -11.71 1.92 -25.82
N PHE A 90 -10.99 2.88 -26.40
CA PHE A 90 -10.74 4.17 -25.73
C PHE A 90 -11.54 5.35 -26.29
N VAL A 91 -12.11 5.26 -27.49
CA VAL A 91 -12.79 6.42 -28.10
C VAL A 91 -13.86 7.02 -27.18
N GLY A 92 -13.68 8.29 -26.84
CA GLY A 92 -14.59 9.06 -26.00
C GLY A 92 -14.60 8.69 -24.52
N VAL A 93 -13.70 7.83 -24.03
CA VAL A 93 -13.61 7.47 -22.60
C VAL A 93 -12.88 8.57 -21.82
N LYS A 94 -13.27 8.84 -20.57
CA LYS A 94 -12.56 9.81 -19.72
C LYS A 94 -11.26 9.21 -19.20
N MET A 95 -10.19 10.01 -19.16
CA MET A 95 -8.88 9.54 -18.66
C MET A 95 -8.92 8.96 -17.23
N PRO A 96 -9.61 9.59 -16.25
CA PRO A 96 -9.68 9.05 -14.89
C PRO A 96 -10.41 7.71 -14.75
N ASP A 97 -11.23 7.32 -15.74
CA ASP A 97 -11.89 6.01 -15.77
C ASP A 97 -10.93 4.95 -16.31
N ILE A 98 -10.07 5.29 -17.29
CA ILE A 98 -9.02 4.39 -17.81
C ILE A 98 -7.96 4.13 -16.72
N GLU A 99 -7.47 5.19 -16.09
CA GLU A 99 -6.47 5.12 -15.01
C GLU A 99 -6.98 4.28 -13.84
N TYR A 100 -8.28 4.40 -13.53
CA TYR A 100 -8.91 3.58 -12.51
C TYR A 100 -8.83 2.09 -12.85
N VAL A 101 -9.21 1.71 -14.07
CA VAL A 101 -9.19 0.30 -14.49
C VAL A 101 -7.75 -0.23 -14.52
N ALA A 102 -6.79 0.59 -14.98
CA ALA A 102 -5.38 0.23 -14.98
C ALA A 102 -4.81 -0.02 -13.57
N ARG A 103 -5.26 0.74 -12.56
CA ARG A 103 -4.83 0.58 -11.17
C ARG A 103 -5.60 -0.49 -10.40
N ALA A 104 -6.91 -0.59 -10.60
CA ALA A 104 -7.80 -1.38 -9.76
C ALA A 104 -8.16 -2.74 -10.36
N VAL A 105 -8.13 -2.91 -11.69
CA VAL A 105 -8.63 -4.13 -12.35
C VAL A 105 -7.52 -4.95 -12.97
N LEU A 106 -6.73 -4.32 -13.85
CA LEU A 106 -5.72 -5.02 -14.65
C LEU A 106 -4.62 -5.73 -13.84
N PRO A 107 -4.13 -5.22 -12.69
CA PRO A 107 -3.04 -5.86 -11.95
C PRO A 107 -3.33 -7.30 -11.54
N LYS A 108 -4.59 -7.62 -11.21
CA LYS A 108 -4.99 -9.00 -10.88
C LYS A 108 -4.78 -9.94 -12.08
N PHE A 109 -5.19 -9.50 -13.27
CA PHE A 109 -5.12 -10.32 -14.47
C PHE A 109 -3.69 -10.45 -15.00
N TYR A 110 -2.91 -9.37 -14.96
CA TYR A 110 -1.49 -9.43 -15.32
C TYR A 110 -0.69 -10.33 -14.37
N SER A 111 -0.93 -10.23 -13.05
CA SER A 111 -0.29 -11.10 -12.06
C SER A 111 -0.61 -12.57 -12.29
N SER A 112 -1.83 -12.89 -12.72
CA SER A 112 -2.25 -14.26 -13.03
C SER A 112 -1.70 -14.81 -14.36
N ASP A 113 -1.02 -13.98 -15.15
CA ASP A 113 -0.50 -14.32 -16.48
C ASP A 113 1.02 -14.16 -16.55
N LEU A 114 1.70 -13.90 -15.42
CA LEU A 114 3.14 -13.66 -15.38
C LEU A 114 3.94 -14.93 -15.74
N HIS A 115 4.88 -14.81 -16.69
CA HIS A 115 5.71 -15.91 -17.17
C HIS A 115 6.87 -16.20 -16.21
N PRO A 116 7.02 -17.44 -15.69
CA PRO A 116 8.01 -17.74 -14.66
C PRO A 116 9.46 -17.56 -15.11
N ASP A 117 9.84 -18.06 -16.30
CA ASP A 117 11.23 -17.95 -16.78
C ASP A 117 11.65 -16.52 -17.13
N THR A 118 10.77 -15.76 -17.79
CA THR A 118 11.02 -14.34 -18.07
C THR A 118 11.16 -13.55 -16.77
N TRP A 119 10.29 -13.80 -15.78
CA TRP A 119 10.39 -13.14 -14.48
C TRP A 119 11.69 -13.50 -13.74
N ARG A 120 12.15 -14.76 -13.81
CA ARG A 120 13.44 -15.20 -13.23
C ARG A 120 14.60 -14.35 -13.74
N VAL A 121 14.65 -14.08 -15.05
CA VAL A 121 15.70 -13.25 -15.65
C VAL A 121 15.48 -11.78 -15.32
N LEU A 122 14.26 -11.27 -15.50
CA LEU A 122 13.94 -9.86 -15.28
C LEU A 122 14.23 -9.41 -13.84
N SER A 123 13.87 -10.23 -12.86
CA SER A 123 14.07 -9.95 -11.44
C SER A 123 15.53 -10.00 -10.99
N SER A 124 16.39 -10.75 -11.71
CA SER A 124 17.83 -10.84 -11.42
C SER A 124 18.64 -9.62 -11.86
N CYS A 125 18.07 -8.75 -12.69
CA CYS A 125 18.74 -7.56 -13.20
C CYS A 125 18.46 -6.33 -12.32
N GLY A 126 19.45 -5.46 -12.13
CA GLY A 126 19.29 -4.24 -11.33
C GLY A 126 18.52 -3.12 -12.01
N LYS A 127 18.54 -3.05 -13.35
CA LYS A 127 17.70 -2.10 -14.11
C LYS A 127 16.78 -2.84 -15.08
N ARG A 128 15.49 -2.61 -14.94
CA ARG A 128 14.42 -3.34 -15.63
C ARG A 128 13.63 -2.37 -16.51
N CYS A 129 13.62 -2.66 -17.80
CA CYS A 129 12.85 -1.92 -18.80
C CYS A 129 11.85 -2.85 -19.48
N VAL A 130 10.60 -2.39 -19.60
CA VAL A 130 9.58 -3.08 -20.38
C VAL A 130 9.17 -2.18 -21.53
N ILE A 131 9.23 -2.71 -22.75
CA ILE A 131 8.76 -2.06 -23.97
C ILE A 131 7.53 -2.79 -24.47
N THR A 132 6.45 -2.11 -24.84
CA THR A 132 5.22 -2.80 -25.26
C THR A 132 4.44 -2.04 -26.32
N ALA A 133 3.75 -2.80 -27.18
CA ALA A 133 2.79 -2.25 -28.13
C ALA A 133 1.48 -1.79 -27.45
N ASN A 134 1.21 -2.26 -26.22
CA ASN A 134 0.04 -1.84 -25.45
C ASN A 134 0.10 -0.36 -25.06
N PRO A 135 -1.04 0.32 -24.92
CA PRO A 135 -1.10 1.65 -24.34
C PRO A 135 -0.40 1.71 -22.99
N ARG A 136 0.55 2.62 -22.82
CA ARG A 136 1.35 2.76 -21.58
C ARG A 136 0.47 2.87 -20.34
N ILE A 137 -0.60 3.66 -20.44
CA ILE A 137 -1.57 3.90 -19.37
C ILE A 137 -2.22 2.61 -18.82
N MET A 138 -2.32 1.54 -19.62
CA MET A 138 -2.89 0.26 -19.16
C MET A 138 -1.91 -0.54 -18.31
N VAL A 139 -0.62 -0.44 -18.58
CA VAL A 139 0.40 -1.39 -18.08
C VAL A 139 1.33 -0.77 -17.04
N GLU A 140 1.56 0.54 -17.10
CA GLU A 140 2.62 1.21 -16.35
C GLU A 140 2.46 1.04 -14.84
N VAL A 141 1.24 1.20 -14.33
CA VAL A 141 0.95 1.04 -12.89
C VAL A 141 1.31 -0.35 -12.40
N TYR A 142 0.91 -1.39 -13.13
CA TYR A 142 1.25 -2.77 -12.77
C TYR A 142 2.77 -3.01 -12.81
N LEU A 143 3.41 -2.63 -13.92
CA LEU A 143 4.84 -2.87 -14.12
C LEU A 143 5.69 -2.15 -13.07
N LYS A 144 5.38 -0.88 -12.76
CA LYS A 144 6.12 -0.11 -11.76
C LYS A 144 5.79 -0.51 -10.33
N GLU A 145 4.52 -0.51 -9.95
CA GLU A 145 4.12 -0.65 -8.54
C GLU A 145 4.09 -2.09 -8.02
N TYR A 146 3.97 -3.09 -8.92
CA TYR A 146 3.88 -4.51 -8.55
C TYR A 146 5.11 -5.31 -8.95
N LEU A 147 5.72 -5.02 -10.11
CA LEU A 147 6.92 -5.73 -10.56
C LEU A 147 8.23 -4.97 -10.32
N GLY A 148 8.17 -3.70 -9.89
CA GLY A 148 9.37 -2.89 -9.68
C GLY A 148 10.17 -2.70 -10.97
N VAL A 149 9.48 -2.47 -12.09
CA VAL A 149 10.11 -2.11 -13.37
C VAL A 149 10.47 -0.62 -13.32
N ASP A 150 11.73 -0.28 -13.62
CA ASP A 150 12.22 1.09 -13.53
C ASP A 150 11.68 1.96 -14.67
N MET A 151 11.59 1.39 -15.88
CA MET A 151 11.19 2.12 -17.08
C MET A 151 10.16 1.34 -17.91
N VAL A 152 9.10 2.04 -18.30
CA VAL A 152 8.03 1.49 -19.14
C VAL A 152 7.91 2.34 -20.39
N ILE A 153 8.13 1.73 -21.55
CA ILE A 153 8.01 2.36 -22.88
C ILE A 153 6.80 1.73 -23.56
N GLY A 154 5.67 2.42 -23.57
CA GLY A 154 4.42 1.93 -24.16
C GLY A 154 3.89 2.84 -25.27
N THR A 155 2.92 2.35 -26.03
CA THR A 155 2.21 3.17 -27.02
C THR A 155 1.47 4.31 -26.32
N GLU A 156 1.62 5.54 -26.78
CA GLU A 156 0.91 6.69 -26.21
C GLU A 156 -0.39 6.98 -26.97
N ILE A 157 -1.47 7.26 -26.22
CA ILE A 157 -2.79 7.56 -26.78
C ILE A 157 -3.07 9.05 -26.78
N CYS A 158 -3.72 9.54 -27.84
CA CYS A 158 -4.13 10.93 -27.98
C CYS A 158 -5.27 11.27 -27.00
N THR A 159 -5.18 12.46 -26.38
CA THR A 159 -6.21 12.96 -25.48
C THR A 159 -6.70 14.34 -25.90
N TYR A 160 -7.99 14.60 -25.68
CA TYR A 160 -8.62 15.88 -25.94
C TYR A 160 -9.62 16.19 -24.83
N LYS A 161 -9.45 17.35 -24.16
CA LYS A 161 -10.29 17.79 -23.03
C LYS A 161 -10.51 16.71 -21.95
N GLY A 162 -9.44 16.01 -21.58
CA GLY A 162 -9.48 14.95 -20.55
C GLY A 162 -10.17 13.65 -20.99
N ARG A 163 -10.40 13.45 -22.30
CA ARG A 163 -10.94 12.22 -22.87
C ARG A 163 -9.97 11.62 -23.88
N ALA A 164 -9.91 10.30 -23.96
CA ALA A 164 -9.15 9.62 -25.00
C ALA A 164 -9.87 9.75 -26.35
N THR A 165 -9.12 10.09 -27.40
CA THR A 165 -9.69 10.23 -28.75
C THR A 165 -9.86 8.89 -29.46
N GLY A 166 -9.22 7.83 -28.95
CA GLY A 166 -9.14 6.52 -29.59
C GLY A 166 -8.01 6.39 -30.62
N PHE A 167 -7.23 7.44 -30.83
CA PHE A 167 -6.05 7.41 -31.71
C PHE A 167 -4.75 7.36 -30.92
N VAL A 168 -3.68 6.91 -31.56
CA VAL A 168 -2.32 6.90 -31.01
C VAL A 168 -1.57 8.17 -31.42
N ASN A 169 -0.57 8.57 -30.62
CA ASN A 169 0.29 9.72 -30.91
C ASN A 169 1.12 9.53 -32.19
N GLU A 170 1.83 10.58 -32.61
CA GLU A 170 2.66 10.61 -33.83
C GLU A 170 3.75 9.53 -33.85
N ASP A 171 4.29 9.15 -32.69
CA ASP A 171 5.24 8.05 -32.53
C ASP A 171 4.65 6.67 -32.93
N GLY A 172 3.32 6.58 -33.10
CA GLY A 172 2.61 5.41 -33.56
C GLY A 172 2.53 4.27 -32.53
N VAL A 173 2.13 3.09 -33.00
CA VAL A 173 2.16 1.88 -32.16
C VAL A 173 3.59 1.35 -32.13
N LEU A 174 4.06 0.99 -30.92
CA LEU A 174 5.41 0.46 -30.71
C LEU A 174 5.50 -1.00 -31.14
N VAL A 175 5.74 -1.22 -32.43
CA VAL A 175 6.01 -2.54 -33.03
C VAL A 175 7.19 -2.42 -34.00
N GLY A 176 8.03 -3.47 -34.09
CA GLY A 176 9.12 -3.50 -35.06
C GLY A 176 10.14 -2.39 -34.80
N ASP A 177 10.51 -1.67 -35.86
CA ASP A 177 11.50 -0.58 -35.78
C ASP A 177 11.07 0.56 -34.85
N ASN A 178 9.77 0.75 -34.61
CA ASN A 178 9.30 1.75 -33.64
C ASN A 178 9.69 1.36 -32.22
N LYS A 179 9.72 0.06 -31.87
CA LYS A 179 10.25 -0.38 -30.56
C LYS A 179 11.74 -0.04 -30.45
N ALA A 180 12.52 -0.33 -31.51
CA ALA A 180 13.95 -0.04 -31.53
C ALA A 180 14.24 1.46 -31.40
N LYS A 181 13.54 2.31 -32.15
CA LYS A 181 13.67 3.78 -32.07
C LYS A 181 13.27 4.32 -30.71
N ALA A 182 12.17 3.83 -30.13
CA ALA A 182 11.74 4.23 -28.80
C ALA A 182 12.75 3.82 -27.73
N LEU A 183 13.36 2.64 -27.88
CA LEU A 183 14.43 2.18 -26.99
C LEU A 183 15.68 3.08 -27.08
N GLN A 184 16.13 3.42 -28.28
CA GLN A 184 17.25 4.36 -28.51
C GLN A 184 16.96 5.80 -28.09
N LYS A 185 15.69 6.19 -28.00
CA LYS A 185 15.30 7.50 -27.47
C LYS A 185 15.30 7.49 -25.95
N ALA A 186 14.98 6.35 -25.33
CA ALA A 186 14.89 6.20 -23.89
C ALA A 186 16.24 5.93 -23.21
N PHE A 187 17.14 5.24 -23.92
CA PHE A 187 18.53 5.08 -23.56
C PHE A 187 19.35 5.90 -24.56
N ASP A 188 20.11 6.89 -24.09
CA ASP A 188 20.99 7.68 -24.94
C ASP A 188 21.74 6.78 -25.94
N SER A 189 22.02 7.29 -27.15
CA SER A 189 22.59 6.48 -28.25
C SER A 189 23.92 5.78 -27.93
N THR A 190 24.54 6.12 -26.79
CA THR A 190 25.76 5.53 -26.25
C THR A 190 25.52 4.36 -25.28
N PHE A 191 24.32 4.19 -24.74
CA PHE A 191 23.99 3.15 -23.77
C PHE A 191 23.33 1.93 -24.42
N THR A 192 24.02 0.79 -24.37
CA THR A 192 23.52 -0.49 -24.91
C THR A 192 22.99 -1.37 -23.77
N PRO A 193 21.68 -1.68 -23.73
CA PRO A 193 21.14 -2.62 -22.75
C PRO A 193 21.81 -3.99 -22.84
N HIS A 194 21.88 -4.70 -21.72
CA HIS A 194 22.61 -5.97 -21.64
C HIS A 194 21.78 -7.11 -22.22
N ILE A 195 20.49 -7.19 -21.88
CA ILE A 195 19.63 -8.32 -22.24
C ILE A 195 18.38 -7.84 -22.96
N GLY A 196 18.07 -8.41 -24.12
CA GLY A 196 16.82 -8.25 -24.84
C GLY A 196 15.96 -9.52 -24.77
N ILE A 197 14.69 -9.39 -24.43
CA ILE A 197 13.74 -10.53 -24.37
C ILE A 197 12.54 -10.23 -25.27
N GLY A 198 12.33 -11.08 -26.27
CA GLY A 198 11.21 -11.00 -27.23
C GLY A 198 10.53 -12.35 -27.44
N ASP A 199 9.40 -12.38 -28.16
CA ASP A 199 8.69 -13.63 -28.47
C ASP A 199 8.35 -13.81 -29.96
N ARG A 200 8.55 -12.77 -30.78
CA ARG A 200 8.22 -12.78 -32.22
C ARG A 200 9.17 -11.94 -33.07
N LYS A 201 9.04 -12.05 -34.40
CA LYS A 201 9.89 -11.34 -35.37
C LYS A 201 9.84 -9.81 -35.22
N SER A 202 8.71 -9.24 -34.80
CA SER A 202 8.58 -7.79 -34.59
C SER A 202 9.33 -7.25 -33.37
N ASP A 203 9.89 -8.12 -32.53
CA ASP A 203 10.78 -7.74 -31.42
C ASP A 203 12.26 -7.70 -31.82
N PHE A 204 12.61 -8.37 -32.93
CA PHE A 204 14.01 -8.50 -33.36
C PHE A 204 14.74 -7.16 -33.51
N PRO A 205 14.12 -6.08 -34.01
CA PRO A 205 14.80 -4.79 -34.13
C PRO A 205 15.35 -4.27 -32.81
N PHE A 206 14.57 -4.31 -31.71
CA PHE A 206 15.07 -3.83 -30.41
C PHE A 206 15.99 -4.85 -29.74
N MET A 207 15.75 -6.15 -29.95
CA MET A 207 16.64 -7.21 -29.45
C MET A 207 18.05 -7.07 -30.02
N ASN A 208 18.20 -6.77 -31.32
CA ASN A 208 19.53 -6.55 -31.93
C ASN A 208 20.28 -5.33 -31.35
N LEU A 209 19.62 -4.45 -30.59
CA LEU A 209 20.25 -3.34 -29.88
C LEU A 209 20.78 -3.74 -28.50
N CYS A 210 20.53 -4.97 -28.04
CA CYS A 210 20.99 -5.48 -26.75
C CYS A 210 22.25 -6.34 -26.94
N LYS A 211 23.13 -6.39 -25.93
CA LYS A 211 24.37 -7.20 -25.98
C LYS A 211 24.09 -8.69 -26.13
N GLU A 212 23.13 -9.19 -25.36
CA GLU A 212 22.59 -10.54 -25.41
C GLU A 212 21.08 -10.48 -25.67
N SER A 213 20.53 -11.49 -26.32
CA SER A 213 19.09 -11.54 -26.59
C SER A 213 18.55 -12.95 -26.58
N TYR A 214 17.35 -13.12 -26.03
CA TYR A 214 16.72 -14.41 -25.81
C TYR A 214 15.26 -14.38 -26.30
N ILE A 215 14.81 -15.52 -26.84
CA ILE A 215 13.45 -15.69 -27.32
C ILE A 215 12.60 -16.51 -26.34
N VAL A 216 11.39 -16.05 -26.07
CA VAL A 216 10.36 -16.81 -25.35
C VAL A 216 9.50 -17.56 -26.36
N ARG A 217 9.53 -18.89 -26.31
CA ARG A 217 8.80 -19.74 -27.27
C ARG A 217 7.34 -19.94 -26.87
N PRO A 218 6.44 -20.16 -27.83
CA PRO A 218 5.05 -20.45 -27.52
C PRO A 218 4.95 -21.89 -26.99
N GLU A 219 4.87 -22.05 -25.68
CA GLU A 219 4.71 -23.34 -25.04
C GLU A 219 3.32 -23.45 -24.40
N PRO A 220 2.42 -24.32 -24.91
CA PRO A 220 1.04 -24.43 -24.42
C PRO A 220 0.93 -24.89 -22.96
N SER A 221 1.97 -25.51 -22.41
CA SER A 221 1.99 -26.12 -21.08
C SER A 221 2.55 -25.22 -19.97
N VAL A 222 3.11 -24.05 -20.31
CA VAL A 222 3.70 -23.16 -19.30
C VAL A 222 2.60 -22.61 -18.40
N LYS A 223 2.65 -22.97 -17.13
CA LYS A 223 1.76 -22.43 -16.11
C LYS A 223 2.28 -21.06 -15.66
N PRO A 224 1.40 -20.04 -15.55
CA PRO A 224 1.78 -18.76 -14.96
C PRO A 224 2.33 -18.92 -13.54
N MET A 225 3.09 -17.92 -13.10
CA MET A 225 3.65 -17.86 -11.76
C MET A 225 2.55 -18.01 -10.68
N SER A 226 2.86 -18.80 -9.65
CA SER A 226 1.99 -18.95 -8.50
C SER A 226 1.98 -17.68 -7.64
N GLN A 227 0.83 -17.37 -7.02
CA GLN A 227 0.61 -16.10 -6.32
C GLN A 227 1.57 -15.86 -5.15
N ASP A 228 2.05 -16.94 -4.53
CA ASP A 228 3.03 -16.96 -3.45
C ASP A 228 4.43 -16.51 -3.86
N LYS A 229 4.77 -16.62 -5.15
CA LYS A 229 6.08 -16.25 -5.72
C LYS A 229 6.10 -14.86 -6.36
N LEU A 230 4.96 -14.17 -6.37
CA LEU A 230 4.88 -12.82 -6.90
C LEU A 230 5.64 -11.84 -5.98
N PRO A 231 6.38 -10.87 -6.55
CA PRO A 231 7.09 -9.85 -5.76
C PRO A 231 6.16 -9.04 -4.86
N LYS A 232 4.93 -8.75 -5.32
CA LYS A 232 3.89 -8.09 -4.54
C LYS A 232 2.56 -8.79 -4.74
N ARG A 233 1.95 -9.24 -3.64
CA ARG A 233 0.65 -9.93 -3.66
C ARG A 233 -0.50 -8.95 -3.93
N ILE A 234 -1.44 -9.37 -4.77
CA ILE A 234 -2.66 -8.61 -5.04
C ILE A 234 -3.65 -8.87 -3.91
N VAL A 235 -3.79 -7.91 -3.00
CA VAL A 235 -4.79 -7.97 -1.91
C VAL A 235 -6.11 -7.32 -2.33
N PHE A 236 -6.03 -6.23 -3.10
CA PHE A 236 -7.19 -5.46 -3.54
C PHE A 236 -7.26 -5.38 -5.06
N HIS A 237 -8.45 -5.65 -5.60
CA HIS A 237 -8.80 -5.39 -7.00
C HIS A 237 -10.30 -5.10 -7.10
N ASP A 238 -10.73 -4.39 -8.16
CA ASP A 238 -12.11 -3.96 -8.35
C ASP A 238 -12.65 -4.13 -9.78
N GLY A 239 -12.58 -5.35 -10.31
CA GLY A 239 -13.24 -5.70 -11.58
C GLY A 239 -14.60 -6.40 -11.38
N ARG A 240 -15.51 -6.25 -12.34
CA ARG A 240 -16.77 -6.98 -12.41
C ARG A 240 -16.61 -8.38 -12.99
N LEU A 241 -15.64 -8.61 -13.87
CA LEU A 241 -15.40 -9.92 -14.47
C LEU A 241 -14.51 -10.78 -13.57
N VAL A 242 -14.85 -12.06 -13.42
CA VAL A 242 -14.08 -13.03 -12.63
C VAL A 242 -12.88 -13.58 -13.43
N GLN A 243 -13.07 -13.76 -14.74
CA GLN A 243 -12.09 -14.40 -15.62
C GLN A 243 -11.65 -13.46 -16.74
N LYS A 244 -10.42 -13.64 -17.21
CA LYS A 244 -9.85 -12.92 -18.36
C LYS A 244 -10.65 -13.27 -19.63
N PRO A 245 -11.40 -12.34 -20.24
CA PRO A 245 -12.31 -12.65 -21.33
C PRO A 245 -11.57 -12.72 -22.66
N GLY A 246 -11.25 -13.93 -23.13
CA GLY A 246 -10.91 -14.15 -24.54
C GLY A 246 -12.09 -13.81 -25.47
N PRO A 247 -11.89 -13.72 -26.80
CA PRO A 247 -12.95 -13.32 -27.74
C PRO A 247 -14.25 -14.14 -27.61
N LEU A 248 -14.13 -15.47 -27.50
CA LEU A 248 -15.28 -16.35 -27.31
C LEU A 248 -15.99 -16.10 -25.97
N MET A 249 -15.22 -15.96 -24.88
CA MET A 249 -15.80 -15.69 -23.56
C MET A 249 -16.45 -14.30 -23.50
N ALA A 250 -15.87 -13.29 -24.15
CA ALA A 250 -16.46 -11.96 -24.28
C ALA A 250 -17.81 -12.02 -25.00
N LEU A 251 -17.90 -12.78 -26.10
CA LEU A 251 -19.16 -13.01 -26.81
C LEU A 251 -20.19 -13.71 -25.92
N MET A 252 -19.78 -14.77 -25.21
CA MET A 252 -20.66 -15.49 -24.27
C MET A 252 -21.17 -14.59 -23.14
N ILE A 253 -20.32 -13.70 -22.60
CA ILE A 253 -20.72 -12.71 -21.60
C ILE A 253 -21.78 -11.77 -22.16
N ILE A 254 -21.59 -11.25 -23.38
CA ILE A 254 -22.56 -10.34 -24.02
C ILE A 254 -23.92 -11.03 -24.20
N LEU A 255 -23.93 -12.25 -24.75
CA LEU A 255 -25.15 -13.02 -24.99
C LEU A 255 -25.85 -13.42 -23.67
N TRP A 256 -25.06 -13.67 -22.63
CA TRP A 256 -25.59 -14.09 -21.33
C TRP A 256 -26.22 -12.95 -20.54
N ILE A 257 -25.70 -11.72 -20.61
CA ILE A 257 -26.17 -10.62 -19.73
C ILE A 257 -27.69 -10.41 -19.76
N PRO A 258 -28.39 -10.35 -20.91
CA PRO A 258 -29.85 -10.19 -20.93
C PRO A 258 -30.59 -11.32 -20.20
N VAL A 259 -30.19 -12.57 -20.45
CA VAL A 259 -30.78 -13.77 -19.83
C VAL A 259 -30.45 -13.83 -18.34
N GLY A 260 -29.19 -13.62 -18.01
CA GLY A 260 -28.68 -13.60 -16.65
C GLY A 260 -29.33 -12.50 -15.82
N PHE A 261 -29.62 -11.33 -16.40
CA PHE A 261 -30.29 -10.24 -15.69
C PHE A 261 -31.73 -10.61 -15.32
N LEU A 262 -32.50 -11.21 -16.23
CA LEU A 262 -33.85 -11.72 -15.93
C LEU A 262 -33.80 -12.81 -14.85
N LEU A 263 -32.84 -13.73 -14.95
CA LEU A 263 -32.62 -14.76 -13.93
C LEU A 263 -32.24 -14.15 -12.58
N ALA A 264 -31.44 -13.08 -12.57
CA ALA A 264 -31.08 -12.36 -11.36
C ALA A 264 -32.29 -11.68 -10.71
N CYS A 265 -33.15 -11.02 -11.50
CA CYS A 265 -34.41 -10.46 -11.02
C CYS A 265 -35.31 -11.53 -10.38
N LEU A 266 -35.44 -12.70 -11.03
CA LEU A 266 -36.21 -13.83 -10.48
C LEU A 266 -35.61 -14.33 -9.16
N ARG A 267 -34.29 -14.53 -9.10
CA ARG A 267 -33.60 -14.97 -7.88
C ARG A 267 -33.75 -13.95 -6.75
N ILE A 268 -33.60 -12.66 -7.03
CA ILE A 268 -33.81 -11.59 -6.04
C ILE A 268 -35.27 -11.60 -5.55
N ALA A 269 -36.24 -11.64 -6.46
CA ALA A 269 -37.65 -11.68 -6.11
C ALA A 269 -38.01 -12.89 -5.23
N VAL A 270 -37.48 -14.08 -5.55
CA VAL A 270 -37.65 -15.28 -4.73
C VAL A 270 -37.06 -15.12 -3.33
N GLY A 271 -35.88 -14.51 -3.21
CA GLY A 271 -35.27 -14.23 -1.92
C GLY A 271 -36.07 -13.24 -1.08
N SER A 272 -36.70 -12.25 -1.71
CA SER A 272 -37.44 -11.17 -1.04
C SER A 272 -38.91 -11.49 -0.74
N LEU A 273 -39.56 -12.34 -1.54
CA LEU A 273 -40.99 -12.62 -1.43
C LEU A 273 -41.32 -13.93 -0.69
N LEU A 274 -40.40 -14.91 -0.67
CA LEU A 274 -40.65 -16.18 0.01
C LEU A 274 -40.26 -16.14 1.50
N PRO A 275 -40.96 -16.91 2.35
CA PRO A 275 -40.52 -17.16 3.73
C PRO A 275 -39.12 -17.78 3.78
N MET A 276 -38.27 -17.31 4.71
CA MET A 276 -36.87 -17.74 4.85
C MET A 276 -36.62 -19.27 4.84
N PRO A 277 -37.47 -20.12 5.47
CA PRO A 277 -37.29 -21.58 5.41
C PRO A 277 -37.40 -22.16 3.99
N LEU A 278 -38.15 -21.51 3.09
CA LEU A 278 -38.36 -21.95 1.72
C LEU A 278 -37.30 -21.39 0.75
N VAL A 279 -36.67 -20.25 1.11
CA VAL A 279 -35.67 -19.58 0.28
C VAL A 279 -34.50 -20.51 -0.05
N TYR A 280 -34.05 -21.33 0.89
CA TYR A 280 -32.96 -22.30 0.67
C TYR A 280 -33.27 -23.25 -0.51
N TYR A 281 -34.46 -23.87 -0.50
CA TYR A 281 -34.89 -24.80 -1.54
C TYR A 281 -35.16 -24.09 -2.87
N ALA A 282 -35.77 -22.90 -2.82
CA ALA A 282 -36.06 -22.11 -4.01
C ALA A 282 -34.78 -21.64 -4.72
N PHE A 283 -33.79 -21.17 -3.95
CA PHE A 283 -32.46 -20.83 -4.47
C PHE A 283 -31.78 -22.04 -5.10
N TRP A 284 -31.86 -23.21 -4.47
CA TRP A 284 -31.33 -24.44 -5.05
C TRP A 284 -32.02 -24.81 -6.38
N ALA A 285 -33.34 -24.69 -6.47
CA ALA A 285 -34.08 -24.91 -7.72
C ALA A 285 -33.69 -23.91 -8.82
N LEU A 286 -33.41 -22.66 -8.45
CA LEU A 286 -32.95 -21.62 -9.36
C LEU A 286 -31.44 -21.66 -9.66
N GLY A 287 -30.71 -22.69 -9.20
CA GLY A 287 -29.28 -22.88 -9.49
C GLY A 287 -28.32 -22.12 -8.58
N VAL A 288 -28.79 -21.52 -7.48
CA VAL A 288 -27.95 -20.92 -6.43
C VAL A 288 -27.65 -21.99 -5.38
N ARG A 289 -26.37 -22.32 -5.20
CA ARG A 289 -25.96 -23.41 -4.29
C ARG A 289 -25.57 -22.87 -2.92
N ILE A 290 -26.25 -23.30 -1.87
CA ILE A 290 -25.90 -22.96 -0.49
C ILE A 290 -25.40 -24.23 0.20
N LYS A 291 -24.20 -24.17 0.78
CA LYS A 291 -23.62 -25.22 1.62
C LYS A 291 -23.55 -24.72 3.04
N VAL A 292 -24.19 -25.44 3.96
CA VAL A 292 -24.14 -25.13 5.39
C VAL A 292 -23.22 -26.14 6.06
N LYS A 293 -22.25 -25.65 6.83
CA LYS A 293 -21.33 -26.45 7.64
C LYS A 293 -21.38 -25.99 9.10
N GLY A 294 -21.04 -26.92 10.00
CA GLY A 294 -21.16 -26.68 11.44
C GLY A 294 -22.61 -26.71 11.92
N ASN A 295 -22.80 -26.43 13.20
CA ASN A 295 -24.12 -26.50 13.85
C ASN A 295 -24.64 -25.08 14.10
N PRO A 296 -25.68 -24.63 13.38
CA PRO A 296 -26.27 -23.32 13.59
C PRO A 296 -26.94 -23.24 14.97
N PRO A 297 -26.79 -22.14 15.72
CA PRO A 297 -27.41 -21.99 17.02
C PRO A 297 -28.95 -21.81 16.91
N PRO A 298 -29.71 -22.29 17.90
CA PRO A 298 -31.17 -22.12 17.94
C PRO A 298 -31.56 -20.63 18.03
N PRO A 299 -32.83 -20.26 17.74
CA PRO A 299 -33.32 -18.90 17.91
C PRO A 299 -33.29 -18.47 19.37
N ALA A 300 -32.85 -17.24 19.64
CA ALA A 300 -32.94 -16.68 20.98
C ALA A 300 -34.40 -16.62 21.46
N GLN A 301 -34.67 -17.23 22.62
CA GLN A 301 -35.99 -17.25 23.25
C GLN A 301 -35.94 -16.55 24.62
N LYS A 302 -36.65 -15.42 24.74
CA LYS A 302 -36.73 -14.64 26.00
C LYS A 302 -37.39 -15.42 27.14
N SER A 303 -38.23 -16.41 26.83
CA SER A 303 -38.94 -17.24 27.81
C SER A 303 -38.08 -18.34 28.46
N THR A 304 -36.96 -18.73 27.85
CA THR A 304 -36.09 -19.84 28.30
C THR A 304 -34.73 -19.36 28.83
N GLY A 305 -34.51 -18.04 28.89
CA GLY A 305 -33.24 -17.45 29.34
C GLY A 305 -32.12 -17.49 28.29
N GLN A 306 -32.41 -17.87 27.04
CA GLN A 306 -31.43 -17.86 25.95
C GLN A 306 -31.11 -16.43 25.51
N THR A 307 -29.84 -16.05 25.63
CA THR A 307 -29.30 -14.75 25.25
C THR A 307 -29.14 -14.64 23.74
N SER A 308 -29.35 -13.43 23.20
CA SER A 308 -29.15 -13.13 21.78
C SER A 308 -27.70 -13.33 21.35
N VAL A 309 -27.53 -13.86 20.14
CA VAL A 309 -26.22 -14.16 19.57
C VAL A 309 -25.80 -13.08 18.57
N LEU A 310 -24.54 -12.67 18.64
CA LEU A 310 -23.90 -11.84 17.63
C LEU A 310 -23.06 -12.71 16.69
N PHE A 311 -23.54 -12.84 15.45
CA PHE A 311 -22.84 -13.54 14.37
C PHE A 311 -21.76 -12.63 13.77
N ILE A 312 -20.51 -13.11 13.77
CA ILE A 312 -19.36 -12.35 13.29
C ILE A 312 -18.88 -13.00 11.99
N CYS A 313 -19.17 -12.36 10.87
CA CYS A 313 -18.92 -12.93 9.55
C CYS A 313 -17.68 -12.34 8.89
N SER A 314 -16.90 -13.17 8.19
CA SER A 314 -16.02 -12.65 7.13
C SER A 314 -16.84 -12.02 6.01
N HIS A 315 -16.31 -11.00 5.34
CA HIS A 315 -17.05 -10.20 4.39
C HIS A 315 -16.57 -10.41 2.94
N ARG A 316 -17.32 -11.18 2.15
CA ARG A 316 -17.05 -11.47 0.73
C ARG A 316 -17.97 -10.72 -0.20
N THR A 317 -19.26 -10.60 0.15
CA THR A 317 -20.21 -9.77 -0.60
C THR A 317 -21.17 -9.05 0.33
N LEU A 318 -21.88 -8.05 -0.20
CA LEU A 318 -22.98 -7.46 0.55
C LEU A 318 -24.10 -8.47 0.89
N LEU A 319 -24.14 -9.64 0.22
CA LEU A 319 -25.15 -10.67 0.41
C LEU A 319 -24.80 -11.65 1.55
N ASP A 320 -23.62 -11.55 2.18
CA ASP A 320 -23.23 -12.45 3.27
C ASP A 320 -24.31 -12.58 4.36
N PRO A 321 -24.91 -11.48 4.86
CA PRO A 321 -25.99 -11.55 5.84
C PRO A 321 -27.26 -12.24 5.35
N ILE A 322 -27.56 -12.14 4.06
CA ILE A 322 -28.74 -12.78 3.44
C ILE A 322 -28.51 -14.29 3.41
N PHE A 323 -27.35 -14.74 2.94
CA PHE A 323 -27.01 -16.17 2.91
C PHE A 323 -26.89 -16.78 4.31
N LEU A 324 -26.41 -16.02 5.30
CA LEU A 324 -26.46 -16.41 6.71
C LEU A 324 -27.92 -16.64 7.17
N SER A 325 -28.81 -15.69 6.87
CA SER A 325 -30.23 -15.78 7.24
C SER A 325 -30.93 -16.97 6.54
N THR A 326 -30.61 -17.21 5.27
CA THR A 326 -31.10 -18.38 4.53
C THR A 326 -30.58 -19.68 5.15
N ALA A 327 -29.31 -19.74 5.57
CA ALA A 327 -28.73 -20.91 6.24
C ALA A 327 -29.35 -21.18 7.61
N LEU A 328 -29.75 -20.13 8.34
CA LEU A 328 -30.46 -20.23 9.62
C LEU A 328 -31.96 -20.50 9.46
N GLY A 329 -32.52 -20.35 8.25
CA GLY A 329 -33.96 -20.45 8.00
C GLY A 329 -34.80 -19.33 8.64
N ARG A 330 -34.16 -18.25 9.12
CA ARG A 330 -34.83 -17.11 9.78
C ARG A 330 -34.15 -15.79 9.41
N PRO A 331 -34.89 -14.66 9.32
CA PRO A 331 -34.31 -13.38 8.98
C PRO A 331 -33.48 -12.83 10.15
N ILE A 332 -32.20 -12.54 9.92
CA ILE A 332 -31.31 -11.90 10.91
C ILE A 332 -31.01 -10.46 10.47
N PRO A 333 -31.29 -9.45 11.30
CA PRO A 333 -30.91 -8.07 11.02
C PRO A 333 -29.39 -7.91 10.85
N ALA A 334 -28.97 -7.03 9.93
CA ALA A 334 -27.57 -6.82 9.61
C ALA A 334 -27.15 -5.36 9.74
N VAL A 335 -26.02 -5.11 10.41
CA VAL A 335 -25.39 -3.77 10.42
C VAL A 335 -24.43 -3.61 9.25
N THR A 336 -24.50 -2.48 8.54
CA THR A 336 -23.73 -2.23 7.31
C THR A 336 -23.15 -0.82 7.26
N TYR A 337 -21.93 -0.66 6.74
CA TYR A 337 -21.24 0.66 6.64
C TYR A 337 -21.52 1.42 5.34
N SER A 338 -21.91 0.72 4.28
CA SER A 338 -22.06 1.27 2.93
C SER A 338 -22.98 0.38 2.10
N LEU A 339 -24.29 0.63 2.18
CA LEU A 339 -25.30 -0.05 1.36
C LEU A 339 -26.02 0.94 0.43
N SER A 340 -26.20 0.57 -0.84
CA SER A 340 -26.99 1.38 -1.77
C SER A 340 -28.47 1.38 -1.37
N ARG A 341 -29.20 2.46 -1.63
CA ARG A 341 -30.65 2.52 -1.34
C ARG A 341 -31.43 1.42 -2.07
N LEU A 342 -31.04 1.10 -3.31
CA LEU A 342 -31.67 0.01 -4.07
C LEU A 342 -31.45 -1.34 -3.39
N SER A 343 -30.22 -1.63 -2.95
CA SER A 343 -29.88 -2.87 -2.25
C SER A 343 -30.62 -3.01 -0.91
N GLU A 344 -30.91 -1.89 -0.24
CA GLU A 344 -31.70 -1.84 0.99
C GLU A 344 -33.19 -2.13 0.71
N ILE A 345 -33.76 -1.54 -0.34
CA ILE A 345 -35.17 -1.77 -0.75
C ILE A 345 -35.43 -3.22 -1.12
N ILE A 346 -34.51 -3.86 -1.84
CA ILE A 346 -34.68 -5.25 -2.30
C ILE A 346 -34.24 -6.28 -1.24
N SER A 347 -33.73 -5.84 -0.08
CA SER A 347 -33.19 -6.76 0.91
C SER A 347 -34.32 -7.52 1.63
N PRO A 348 -34.23 -8.85 1.77
CA PRO A 348 -35.20 -9.66 2.51
C PRO A 348 -35.05 -9.55 4.04
N ILE A 349 -34.02 -8.84 4.51
CA ILE A 349 -33.68 -8.68 5.92
C ILE A 349 -33.59 -7.20 6.29
N LYS A 350 -33.84 -6.89 7.57
CA LYS A 350 -33.63 -5.53 8.10
C LYS A 350 -32.15 -5.20 8.03
N THR A 351 -31.81 -4.16 7.27
CA THR A 351 -30.45 -3.62 7.25
C THR A 351 -30.41 -2.31 8.04
N VAL A 352 -29.35 -2.11 8.82
CA VAL A 352 -29.16 -0.91 9.64
C VAL A 352 -27.83 -0.28 9.28
N ARG A 353 -27.85 1.01 8.94
CA ARG A 353 -26.66 1.74 8.51
C ARG A 353 -25.89 2.24 9.73
N LEU A 354 -24.60 1.90 9.80
CA LEU A 354 -23.67 2.42 10.80
C LEU A 354 -23.28 3.85 10.45
N SER A 355 -23.20 4.70 11.48
CA SER A 355 -22.89 6.13 11.41
C SER A 355 -21.39 6.42 11.29
N ARG A 356 -20.53 5.41 11.56
CA ARG A 356 -19.06 5.53 11.65
C ARG A 356 -18.60 6.35 12.85
N ASP A 357 -19.50 6.64 13.78
CA ASP A 357 -19.19 7.11 15.11
C ASP A 357 -19.27 5.94 16.09
N ARG A 358 -18.19 5.71 16.84
CA ARG A 358 -18.04 4.53 17.70
C ARG A 358 -19.12 4.48 18.78
N ALA A 359 -19.43 5.60 19.42
CA ALA A 359 -20.39 5.66 20.51
C ALA A 359 -21.83 5.44 20.01
N THR A 360 -22.20 6.10 18.92
CA THR A 360 -23.51 5.95 18.27
C THR A 360 -23.72 4.53 17.76
N ASP A 361 -22.71 3.95 17.12
CA ASP A 361 -22.78 2.59 16.59
C ASP A 361 -22.83 1.55 17.72
N ALA A 362 -22.09 1.73 18.82
CA ALA A 362 -22.17 0.87 20.00
C ALA A 362 -23.58 0.86 20.60
N ASN A 363 -24.18 2.03 20.80
CA ASN A 363 -25.52 2.18 21.36
C ASN A 363 -26.59 1.53 20.47
N MET A 364 -26.47 1.72 19.15
CA MET A 364 -27.38 1.12 18.18
C MET A 364 -27.25 -0.41 18.14
N ILE A 365 -26.03 -0.95 18.12
CA ILE A 365 -25.81 -2.40 18.13
C ILE A 365 -26.35 -3.01 19.44
N ASN A 366 -26.10 -2.39 20.58
CA ASN A 366 -26.64 -2.82 21.87
C ASN A 366 -28.17 -2.85 21.90
N LYS A 367 -28.82 -1.86 21.27
CA LYS A 367 -30.29 -1.83 21.14
C LYS A 367 -30.78 -3.02 20.32
N LEU A 368 -30.16 -3.29 19.16
CA LEU A 368 -30.53 -4.41 18.29
C LEU A 368 -30.31 -5.77 18.96
N LEU A 369 -29.22 -5.94 19.71
CA LEU A 369 -28.95 -7.16 20.47
C LEU A 369 -30.01 -7.42 21.57
N LYS A 370 -30.66 -6.39 22.12
CA LYS A 370 -31.80 -6.57 23.04
C LYS A 370 -33.10 -7.01 22.34
N GLU A 371 -33.22 -6.72 21.04
CA GLU A 371 -34.35 -7.12 20.20
C GLU A 371 -34.22 -8.58 19.74
N GLY A 372 -33.01 -9.04 19.40
CA GLY A 372 -32.74 -10.43 19.00
C GLY A 372 -31.32 -10.64 18.48
N ASP A 373 -31.12 -11.73 17.74
CA ASP A 373 -29.85 -12.05 17.08
C ASP A 373 -29.46 -10.98 16.06
N LEU A 374 -28.15 -10.78 15.87
CA LEU A 374 -27.61 -9.76 14.95
C LEU A 374 -26.43 -10.31 14.17
N VAL A 375 -26.25 -9.85 12.93
CA VAL A 375 -25.01 -10.11 12.16
C VAL A 375 -24.20 -8.85 11.94
N ILE A 376 -22.89 -8.97 12.13
CA ILE A 376 -21.89 -7.94 11.86
C ILE A 376 -20.76 -8.49 10.99
N CYS A 377 -20.31 -7.68 10.03
CA CYS A 377 -19.11 -7.93 9.23
C CYS A 377 -18.01 -6.94 9.67
N PRO A 378 -17.13 -7.32 10.62
CA PRO A 378 -16.22 -6.40 11.28
C PRO A 378 -15.10 -5.85 10.38
N GLU A 379 -14.86 -6.46 9.20
CA GLU A 379 -13.96 -5.94 8.16
C GLU A 379 -14.43 -4.57 7.62
N GLY A 380 -15.73 -4.29 7.70
CA GLY A 380 -16.35 -3.04 7.23
C GLY A 380 -16.35 -2.85 5.70
N THR A 381 -15.64 -3.71 4.96
CA THR A 381 -15.65 -3.79 3.50
C THR A 381 -15.31 -5.21 3.06
N THR A 382 -15.62 -5.53 1.80
CA THR A 382 -15.43 -6.88 1.27
C THR A 382 -13.99 -7.12 0.82
N CYS A 383 -13.47 -8.32 1.01
CA CYS A 383 -12.22 -8.78 0.43
C CYS A 383 -12.48 -10.04 -0.42
N ARG A 384 -12.07 -10.02 -1.69
CA ARG A 384 -12.34 -11.12 -2.64
C ARG A 384 -11.23 -12.18 -2.63
N GLU A 385 -10.01 -11.71 -2.47
CA GLU A 385 -8.81 -12.54 -2.43
C GLU A 385 -8.75 -13.33 -1.10
N PRO A 386 -7.89 -14.37 -1.00
CA PRO A 386 -7.82 -15.25 0.17
C PRO A 386 -7.20 -14.60 1.42
N PHE A 387 -7.66 -13.39 1.74
CA PHE A 387 -7.26 -12.59 2.88
C PHE A 387 -8.47 -12.22 3.74
N LEU A 388 -8.23 -11.96 5.03
CA LEU A 388 -9.16 -11.27 5.92
C LEU A 388 -8.59 -9.92 6.31
N LEU A 389 -9.39 -8.87 6.14
CA LEU A 389 -9.03 -7.54 6.61
C LEU A 389 -9.09 -7.48 8.14
N ARG A 390 -8.44 -6.47 8.71
CA ARG A 390 -8.44 -6.24 10.16
C ARG A 390 -9.88 -6.10 10.66
N PHE A 391 -10.22 -6.85 11.70
CA PHE A 391 -11.52 -6.76 12.35
C PHE A 391 -11.56 -5.56 13.31
N SER A 392 -12.63 -4.77 13.25
CA SER A 392 -12.92 -3.78 14.31
C SER A 392 -13.17 -4.48 15.64
N ALA A 393 -12.57 -3.99 16.72
CA ALA A 393 -12.72 -4.54 18.07
C ALA A 393 -14.06 -4.20 18.74
N LEU A 394 -14.84 -3.27 18.17
CA LEU A 394 -16.07 -2.75 18.78
C LEU A 394 -17.04 -3.86 19.19
N PHE A 395 -17.25 -4.87 18.34
CA PHE A 395 -18.22 -5.93 18.63
C PHE A 395 -17.87 -6.77 19.86
N ALA A 396 -16.57 -6.89 20.19
CA ALA A 396 -16.10 -7.71 21.31
C ALA A 396 -16.44 -7.08 22.67
N GLU A 397 -16.67 -5.77 22.71
CA GLU A 397 -17.03 -5.01 23.91
C GLU A 397 -18.53 -5.12 24.24
N LEU A 398 -19.36 -5.50 23.26
CA LEU A 398 -20.82 -5.38 23.35
C LEU A 398 -21.48 -6.65 23.90
N THR A 399 -20.92 -7.83 23.63
CA THR A 399 -21.47 -9.09 24.10
C THR A 399 -20.42 -10.20 24.22
N ASN A 400 -20.68 -11.16 25.09
CA ASN A 400 -19.92 -12.42 25.21
C ASN A 400 -20.56 -13.56 24.41
N GLU A 401 -21.71 -13.32 23.78
CA GLU A 401 -22.44 -14.28 22.94
C GLU A 401 -21.97 -14.19 21.47
N LEU A 402 -20.71 -14.51 21.24
CA LEU A 402 -20.02 -14.31 19.96
C LEU A 402 -19.96 -15.64 19.18
N VAL A 403 -20.56 -15.71 18.00
CA VAL A 403 -20.49 -16.87 17.10
C VAL A 403 -19.79 -16.48 15.79
N PRO A 404 -18.53 -16.92 15.58
CA PRO A 404 -17.83 -16.71 14.33
C PRO A 404 -18.49 -17.50 13.19
N VAL A 405 -18.61 -16.89 12.02
CA VAL A 405 -19.12 -17.54 10.81
C VAL A 405 -18.17 -17.28 9.65
N ALA A 406 -17.59 -18.36 9.14
CA ALA A 406 -16.73 -18.32 7.97
C ALA A 406 -17.57 -18.34 6.69
N MET A 407 -17.52 -17.25 5.94
CA MET A 407 -18.25 -17.05 4.68
C MET A 407 -17.29 -17.18 3.50
N SER A 408 -17.63 -18.05 2.55
CA SER A 408 -16.97 -18.09 1.25
C SER A 408 -17.98 -18.18 0.12
N ASN A 409 -17.58 -17.73 -1.06
CA ASN A 409 -18.41 -17.81 -2.25
C ASN A 409 -17.61 -18.29 -3.45
N LYS A 410 -18.32 -18.80 -4.45
CA LYS A 410 -17.77 -19.16 -5.75
C LYS A 410 -18.63 -18.52 -6.83
N MET A 411 -17.96 -17.78 -7.71
CA MET A 411 -18.54 -17.06 -8.83
C MET A 411 -17.82 -17.49 -10.09
N SER A 412 -18.51 -17.52 -11.23
CA SER A 412 -17.93 -18.02 -12.48
C SER A 412 -17.75 -16.93 -13.54
N MET A 413 -18.61 -15.92 -13.56
CA MET A 413 -18.60 -14.84 -14.55
C MET A 413 -18.43 -13.47 -13.91
N PHE A 414 -19.20 -13.15 -12.87
CA PHE A 414 -19.27 -11.81 -12.33
C PHE A 414 -19.01 -11.73 -10.83
N HIS A 415 -18.23 -10.73 -10.42
CA HIS A 415 -18.09 -10.34 -9.03
C HIS A 415 -19.31 -9.55 -8.54
N GLY A 416 -19.87 -9.99 -7.41
CA GLY A 416 -21.05 -9.41 -6.77
C GLY A 416 -20.79 -8.19 -5.88
N THR A 417 -19.65 -7.52 -6.03
CA THR A 417 -19.29 -6.32 -5.24
C THR A 417 -18.51 -5.35 -6.10
N THR A 418 -18.56 -4.05 -5.83
CA THR A 418 -17.60 -3.07 -6.38
C THR A 418 -17.22 -1.98 -5.38
N ALA A 419 -16.01 -1.43 -5.52
CA ALA A 419 -15.55 -0.26 -4.78
C ALA A 419 -16.03 1.04 -5.44
N ARG A 420 -15.95 1.13 -6.77
CA ARG A 420 -16.43 2.28 -7.59
C ARG A 420 -17.55 1.86 -8.54
N GLY A 421 -18.42 2.81 -8.87
CA GLY A 421 -19.54 2.61 -9.79
C GLY A 421 -20.88 2.43 -9.08
N TRP A 422 -21.90 1.98 -9.81
CA TRP A 422 -23.25 1.84 -9.28
C TRP A 422 -23.40 0.56 -8.45
N LYS A 423 -23.13 0.67 -7.14
CA LYS A 423 -23.24 -0.43 -6.15
C LYS A 423 -24.63 -1.08 -6.09
N GLY A 424 -25.67 -0.41 -6.59
CA GLY A 424 -27.02 -1.00 -6.70
C GLY A 424 -27.06 -2.25 -7.57
N MET A 425 -26.11 -2.41 -8.51
CA MET A 425 -26.03 -3.56 -9.40
C MET A 425 -25.31 -4.77 -8.78
N ASP A 426 -24.67 -4.60 -7.63
CA ASP A 426 -23.89 -5.67 -6.97
C ASP A 426 -24.69 -6.97 -6.74
N PRO A 427 -25.95 -6.93 -6.22
CA PRO A 427 -26.79 -8.12 -6.09
C PRO A 427 -27.10 -8.77 -7.44
N PHE A 428 -27.38 -7.95 -8.46
CA PHE A 428 -27.71 -8.43 -9.80
C PHE A 428 -26.52 -9.18 -10.40
N TYR A 429 -25.31 -8.59 -10.39
CA TYR A 429 -24.12 -9.26 -10.90
C TYR A 429 -23.84 -10.58 -10.17
N PHE A 430 -24.03 -10.65 -8.85
CA PHE A 430 -23.92 -11.91 -8.14
C PHE A 430 -24.91 -12.96 -8.68
N PHE A 431 -26.20 -12.62 -8.74
CA PHE A 431 -27.25 -13.55 -9.17
C PHE A 431 -27.31 -13.75 -10.69
N MET A 432 -26.57 -12.99 -11.48
CA MET A 432 -26.38 -13.22 -12.92
C MET A 432 -25.42 -14.37 -13.19
N ASN A 433 -24.60 -14.79 -12.23
CA ASN A 433 -23.75 -15.98 -12.43
C ASN A 433 -24.63 -17.21 -12.74
N PRO A 434 -24.24 -18.08 -13.69
CA PRO A 434 -25.04 -19.27 -14.01
C PRO A 434 -25.33 -20.16 -12.79
N SER A 435 -24.30 -20.45 -11.97
CA SER A 435 -24.40 -21.31 -10.79
C SER A 435 -23.54 -20.74 -9.64
N PRO A 436 -23.98 -19.66 -8.98
CA PRO A 436 -23.25 -19.09 -7.86
C PRO A 436 -23.38 -20.01 -6.65
N ALA A 437 -22.29 -20.13 -5.88
CA ALA A 437 -22.30 -20.91 -4.64
C ALA A 437 -21.89 -20.07 -3.43
N TYR A 438 -22.53 -20.31 -2.31
CA TYR A 438 -22.18 -19.79 -0.99
C TYR A 438 -21.93 -20.95 -0.03
N GLU A 439 -20.87 -20.85 0.75
CA GLU A 439 -20.59 -21.75 1.86
C GLU A 439 -20.61 -20.93 3.16
N VAL A 440 -21.51 -21.34 4.06
CA VAL A 440 -21.73 -20.74 5.37
C VAL A 440 -21.28 -21.75 6.41
N ASN A 441 -20.16 -21.48 7.06
CA ASN A 441 -19.59 -22.38 8.05
C ASN A 441 -19.70 -21.77 9.46
N PHE A 442 -20.59 -22.35 10.26
CA PHE A 442 -20.81 -21.96 11.66
C PHE A 442 -19.72 -22.57 12.53
N LEU A 443 -18.96 -21.71 13.20
CA LEU A 443 -17.92 -22.12 14.13
C LEU A 443 -18.45 -22.16 15.56
N ASN A 444 -17.70 -22.83 16.43
CA ASN A 444 -18.03 -22.87 17.85
C ASN A 444 -18.09 -21.46 18.43
N LYS A 445 -19.06 -21.24 19.32
CA LYS A 445 -19.18 -20.01 20.09
C LYS A 445 -17.86 -19.70 20.80
N CYS A 446 -17.47 -18.43 20.84
CA CYS A 446 -16.28 -18.00 21.54
C CYS A 446 -16.33 -18.45 23.01
N PRO A 447 -15.32 -19.19 23.51
CA PRO A 447 -15.24 -19.58 24.92
C PRO A 447 -15.28 -18.36 25.84
N TYR A 448 -15.93 -18.48 26.99
CA TYR A 448 -16.08 -17.36 27.94
C TYR A 448 -14.73 -16.75 28.34
N ASP A 449 -13.71 -17.60 28.58
CA ASP A 449 -12.35 -17.20 28.96
C ASP A 449 -11.62 -16.38 27.88
N LEU A 450 -12.13 -16.39 26.65
CA LEU A 450 -11.65 -15.63 25.50
C LEU A 450 -12.57 -14.44 25.17
N THR A 451 -13.28 -13.92 26.16
CA THR A 451 -14.15 -12.72 26.02
C THR A 451 -13.68 -11.57 26.90
N CYS A 452 -14.13 -10.35 26.56
CA CYS A 452 -13.82 -9.15 27.36
C CYS A 452 -14.33 -9.24 28.81
N LYS A 453 -15.46 -9.94 29.03
CA LYS A 453 -16.00 -10.15 30.38
C LYS A 453 -15.12 -11.04 31.27
N ALA A 454 -14.28 -11.88 30.67
CA ALA A 454 -13.27 -12.67 31.38
C ALA A 454 -11.91 -11.94 31.51
N GLY A 455 -11.83 -10.66 31.14
CA GLY A 455 -10.64 -9.83 31.30
C GLY A 455 -9.72 -9.76 30.08
N LYS A 456 -10.11 -10.30 28.91
CA LYS A 456 -9.36 -10.11 27.65
C LYS A 456 -9.56 -8.72 27.06
N SER A 457 -8.58 -8.19 26.34
CA SER A 457 -8.77 -6.94 25.59
C SER A 457 -9.68 -7.18 24.39
N SER A 458 -10.44 -6.16 23.98
CA SER A 458 -11.32 -6.27 22.80
C SER A 458 -10.57 -6.55 21.50
N HIS A 459 -9.31 -6.08 21.42
CA HIS A 459 -8.41 -6.39 20.32
C HIS A 459 -8.00 -7.87 20.30
N ASP A 460 -7.69 -8.48 21.45
CA ASP A 460 -7.34 -9.90 21.52
C ASP A 460 -8.50 -10.79 21.08
N VAL A 461 -9.72 -10.47 21.53
CA VAL A 461 -10.93 -11.20 21.12
C VAL A 461 -11.15 -11.06 19.62
N ALA A 462 -11.02 -9.86 19.06
CA ALA A 462 -11.18 -9.64 17.63
C ALA A 462 -10.12 -10.38 16.79
N ASN A 463 -8.86 -10.35 17.23
CA ASN A 463 -7.75 -11.05 16.58
C ASN A 463 -7.93 -12.59 16.66
N TYR A 464 -8.38 -13.11 17.80
CA TYR A 464 -8.69 -14.52 17.97
C TYR A 464 -9.78 -14.98 16.98
N ILE A 465 -10.88 -14.23 16.89
CA ILE A 465 -11.98 -14.56 15.98
C ILE A 465 -11.54 -14.44 14.52
N GLN A 466 -10.79 -13.39 14.15
CA GLN A 466 -10.23 -13.23 12.82
C GLN A 466 -9.36 -14.44 12.44
N ARG A 467 -8.43 -14.86 13.32
CA ARG A 467 -7.55 -16.02 13.11
C ARG A 467 -8.34 -17.33 12.99
N THR A 468 -9.39 -17.50 13.79
CA THR A 468 -10.23 -18.71 13.76
C THR A 468 -10.98 -18.82 12.41
N ILE A 469 -11.54 -17.72 11.92
CA ILE A 469 -12.19 -17.67 10.61
C ILE A 469 -11.17 -17.87 9.49
N ALA A 470 -10.00 -17.22 9.57
CA ALA A 470 -8.91 -17.36 8.60
C ALA A 470 -8.44 -18.82 8.48
N ALA A 471 -8.16 -19.48 9.60
CA ALA A 471 -7.74 -20.88 9.65
C ALA A 471 -8.79 -21.80 9.01
N THR A 472 -10.08 -21.56 9.28
CA THR A 472 -11.19 -22.32 8.70
C THR A 472 -11.26 -22.18 7.18
N LEU A 473 -11.03 -20.98 6.67
CA LEU A 473 -11.09 -20.68 5.24
C LEU A 473 -9.77 -21.00 4.51
N SER A 474 -8.68 -21.26 5.24
CA SER A 474 -7.30 -21.29 4.72
C SER A 474 -6.86 -19.95 4.13
N TYR A 475 -7.21 -18.85 4.82
CA TYR A 475 -6.95 -17.47 4.40
C TYR A 475 -5.89 -16.83 5.29
N GLU A 476 -5.23 -15.80 4.78
CA GLU A 476 -4.24 -15.03 5.54
C GLU A 476 -4.87 -13.81 6.23
N CYS A 477 -4.55 -13.57 7.50
CA CYS A 477 -4.95 -12.36 8.19
C CYS A 477 -4.07 -11.19 7.75
N THR A 478 -4.68 -10.01 7.58
CA THR A 478 -3.97 -8.77 7.24
C THR A 478 -4.29 -7.68 8.26
N TYR A 479 -3.39 -6.69 8.35
CA TYR A 479 -3.63 -5.46 9.12
C TYR A 479 -4.32 -4.38 8.30
N PHE A 480 -4.58 -4.63 7.01
CA PHE A 480 -5.26 -3.68 6.15
C PHE A 480 -6.68 -3.41 6.62
N THR A 481 -7.03 -2.14 6.62
CA THR A 481 -8.32 -1.63 7.01
C THR A 481 -9.18 -1.34 5.78
N ARG A 482 -10.45 -1.02 6.04
CA ARG A 482 -11.34 -0.44 5.02
C ARG A 482 -10.73 0.79 4.35
N LYS A 483 -10.10 1.70 5.10
CA LYS A 483 -9.51 2.94 4.56
C LYS A 483 -8.41 2.61 3.55
N ASP A 484 -7.58 1.61 3.86
CA ASP A 484 -6.50 1.16 2.97
C ASP A 484 -7.04 0.61 1.65
N LYS A 485 -8.12 -0.18 1.68
CA LYS A 485 -8.78 -0.66 0.47
C LYS A 485 -9.26 0.48 -0.43
N TYR A 486 -9.99 1.45 0.13
CA TYR A 486 -10.53 2.54 -0.67
C TYR A 486 -9.42 3.49 -1.16
N LYS A 487 -8.36 3.69 -0.37
CA LYS A 487 -7.18 4.45 -0.79
C LYS A 487 -6.47 3.78 -1.96
N ALA A 488 -6.26 2.47 -1.88
CA ALA A 488 -5.61 1.68 -2.93
C ALA A 488 -6.43 1.61 -4.24
N LEU A 489 -7.75 1.46 -4.14
CA LEU A 489 -8.61 1.27 -5.33
C LEU A 489 -9.15 2.58 -5.90
N ALA A 490 -9.68 3.45 -5.05
CA ALA A 490 -10.49 4.60 -5.45
C ALA A 490 -9.84 5.96 -5.14
N GLY A 491 -8.67 5.98 -4.49
CA GLY A 491 -7.98 7.22 -4.11
C GLY A 491 -8.73 8.09 -3.10
N ASN A 492 -9.71 7.52 -2.38
CA ASN A 492 -10.47 8.17 -1.31
C ASN A 492 -10.60 7.26 -0.09
N ASP A 493 -11.18 7.73 1.00
CA ASP A 493 -11.35 6.98 2.25
C ASP A 493 -12.69 6.18 2.33
N GLY A 494 -13.52 6.24 1.29
CA GLY A 494 -14.85 5.61 1.26
C GLY A 494 -15.96 6.40 1.97
N THR A 495 -15.77 7.68 2.27
CA THR A 495 -16.86 8.60 2.66
C THR A 495 -17.60 9.13 1.43
N VAL A 496 -18.93 9.15 1.49
CA VAL A 496 -19.78 9.74 0.44
C VAL A 496 -20.48 10.93 1.07
N PRO A 497 -20.25 12.15 0.59
CA PRO A 497 -20.91 13.31 1.17
C PRO A 497 -22.41 13.32 0.82
N THR A 498 -23.25 13.58 1.81
CA THR A 498 -24.71 13.68 1.67
C THR A 498 -25.09 14.99 0.97
N LYS A 499 -25.69 14.91 -0.23
CA LYS A 499 -26.27 16.07 -0.90
C LYS A 499 -27.60 16.47 -0.24
N SER A 500 -27.66 17.64 0.39
CA SER A 500 -28.90 18.36 0.70
C SER A 500 -29.37 19.13 -0.55
N GLY A 501 -30.65 19.02 -0.91
CA GLY A 501 -31.23 19.74 -2.04
C GLY A 501 -31.70 21.15 -1.67
N ILE A 502 -31.77 22.06 -2.66
CA ILE A 502 -32.84 23.05 -2.91
C ILE A 502 -32.51 23.89 -4.19
N ALA A 503 -33.56 24.07 -5.01
CA ALA A 503 -33.92 25.08 -6.04
C ALA A 503 -32.94 25.58 -7.14
N ARG A 504 -33.48 25.66 -8.36
CA ARG A 504 -32.93 26.32 -9.56
C ARG A 504 -33.37 27.78 -9.64
N SER A 505 -32.44 28.69 -9.94
CA SER A 505 -32.64 29.84 -10.84
C SER A 505 -31.33 30.17 -11.55
N VAL A 506 -31.45 30.72 -12.76
CA VAL A 506 -30.46 30.80 -13.83
C VAL A 506 -29.63 32.08 -13.71
N ASP A 507 -28.30 31.95 -13.78
CA ASP A 507 -27.45 32.80 -14.65
C ASP A 507 -26.13 32.10 -14.96
N LYS A 508 -25.71 32.23 -16.23
CA LYS A 508 -24.56 31.55 -16.85
C LYS A 508 -23.29 32.39 -16.69
N GLU A 509 -22.30 31.84 -16.00
CA GLU A 509 -20.88 32.05 -16.30
C GLU A 509 -20.11 30.74 -16.04
N ILE A 510 -19.30 30.31 -17.03
CA ILE A 510 -18.60 29.03 -17.02
C ILE A 510 -17.30 29.18 -16.21
N LYS A 511 -17.26 28.58 -15.00
CA LYS A 511 -16.05 28.20 -14.25
C LYS A 511 -16.15 26.70 -13.90
N PRO A 512 -15.08 25.88 -13.97
CA PRO A 512 -15.18 24.46 -13.65
C PRO A 512 -15.34 24.26 -12.14
N TRP A 513 -16.44 23.64 -11.72
CA TRP A 513 -16.83 23.44 -10.33
C TRP A 513 -16.09 22.26 -9.69
N ILE A 514 -15.17 22.58 -8.78
CA ILE A 514 -14.61 21.71 -7.74
C ILE A 514 -15.69 21.60 -6.63
N LEU A 515 -16.19 20.39 -6.38
CA LEU A 515 -17.13 20.12 -5.29
C LEU A 515 -16.36 19.91 -3.97
N LYS A 516 -16.39 20.93 -3.10
CA LYS A 516 -16.12 20.82 -1.65
C LYS A 516 -17.08 19.81 -1.01
N LEU A 517 -16.57 18.98 -0.09
CA LEU A 517 -17.28 18.65 1.15
C LEU A 517 -16.28 18.40 2.28
N THR A 518 -16.47 19.23 3.30
CA THR A 518 -15.78 19.35 4.57
C THR A 518 -16.14 18.21 5.52
N THR A 519 -15.12 17.59 6.13
CA THR A 519 -14.94 17.41 7.60
C THR A 519 -13.55 16.80 7.89
N ASN A 520 -12.59 17.67 8.20
CA ASN A 520 -11.46 17.58 9.15
C ASN A 520 -10.55 16.33 9.19
N SER A 521 -9.65 16.24 8.22
CA SER A 521 -8.20 16.00 8.34
C SER A 521 -7.72 15.69 6.92
N SER A 522 -7.05 16.65 6.30
CA SER A 522 -6.63 16.59 4.91
C SER A 522 -5.71 15.41 4.66
N SER A 523 -6.16 14.44 3.85
CA SER A 523 -5.23 13.44 3.31
C SER A 523 -4.36 14.11 2.27
N ALA A 524 -3.30 14.76 2.72
CA ALA A 524 -2.32 15.34 1.85
C ALA A 524 -1.68 14.22 0.99
N SER A 525 -1.96 14.23 -0.31
CA SER A 525 -1.39 13.28 -1.25
C SER A 525 0.04 13.67 -1.57
N ILE A 526 0.99 12.82 -1.21
CA ILE A 526 2.41 12.97 -1.55
C ILE A 526 2.69 12.19 -2.84
N ASP A 527 3.30 12.88 -3.81
CA ASP A 527 3.82 12.33 -5.06
C ASP A 527 5.34 12.15 -4.93
N PRO A 528 5.83 10.92 -4.70
CA PRO A 528 7.25 10.67 -4.48
C PRO A 528 8.11 10.95 -5.72
N THR A 529 7.54 11.00 -6.92
CA THR A 529 8.30 11.27 -8.16
C THR A 529 8.85 12.71 -8.22
N ARG A 530 8.32 13.59 -7.37
CA ARG A 530 8.74 14.99 -7.26
C ARG A 530 9.78 15.22 -6.17
N VAL A 531 10.18 14.16 -5.46
CA VAL A 531 11.20 14.19 -4.41
C VAL A 531 12.56 13.86 -5.03
N ILE A 532 13.53 14.72 -4.79
CA ILE A 532 14.92 14.58 -5.24
C ILE A 532 15.77 14.43 -4.00
N GLN A 533 16.49 13.30 -3.89
CA GLN A 533 17.50 13.12 -2.85
C GLN A 533 18.70 14.02 -3.14
N ILE A 534 19.16 14.72 -2.12
CA ILE A 534 20.28 15.67 -2.18
C ILE A 534 21.54 15.11 -1.54
N SER A 535 21.41 14.54 -0.34
CA SER A 535 22.54 14.03 0.44
C SER A 535 22.04 12.97 1.42
N TRP A 536 22.94 12.07 1.84
CA TRP A 536 22.72 11.15 2.95
C TRP A 536 23.34 11.68 4.25
N HIS A 537 24.38 12.51 4.17
CA HIS A 537 25.02 13.19 5.31
C HIS A 537 25.10 14.72 5.08
N PRO A 538 24.13 15.50 5.60
CA PRO A 538 22.94 15.04 6.32
C PRO A 538 21.91 14.45 5.35
N ARG A 539 20.95 13.67 5.84
CA ARG A 539 19.83 13.21 5.02
C ARG A 539 19.03 14.43 4.57
N ALA A 540 19.05 14.73 3.28
CA ALA A 540 18.40 15.92 2.72
C ALA A 540 17.67 15.59 1.41
N PHE A 541 16.45 16.13 1.24
CA PHE A 541 15.56 15.87 0.12
C PHE A 541 14.83 17.14 -0.29
N ILE A 542 14.72 17.41 -1.59
CA ILE A 542 13.90 18.50 -2.13
C ILE A 542 12.61 17.91 -2.69
N TYR A 543 11.47 18.47 -2.31
CA TYR A 543 10.19 18.23 -2.97
C TYR A 543 9.86 19.40 -3.90
N ARG A 544 9.79 19.13 -5.20
CA ARG A 544 9.46 20.14 -6.22
C ARG A 544 7.98 20.52 -6.21
N ASN A 545 7.67 21.82 -6.23
CA ASN A 545 6.35 22.45 -6.04
C ASN A 545 5.48 21.76 -4.97
N PHE A 546 6.08 21.56 -3.80
CA PHE A 546 5.40 21.08 -2.59
C PHE A 546 4.21 21.96 -2.21
N LEU A 547 4.35 23.28 -2.30
CA LEU A 547 3.26 24.25 -2.16
C LEU A 547 2.80 24.74 -3.54
N THR A 548 1.50 25.05 -3.68
CA THR A 548 1.03 25.83 -4.82
C THR A 548 1.43 27.29 -4.67
N LYS A 549 1.42 28.06 -5.77
CA LYS A 549 1.78 29.48 -5.72
C LYS A 549 0.82 30.26 -4.82
N GLU A 550 -0.45 29.89 -4.85
CA GLU A 550 -1.52 30.47 -4.03
C GLU A 550 -1.31 30.17 -2.54
N GLU A 551 -0.88 28.95 -2.19
CA GLU A 551 -0.51 28.60 -0.81
C GLU A 551 0.69 29.43 -0.33
N CYS A 552 1.69 29.65 -1.18
CA CYS A 552 2.82 30.53 -0.84
C CYS A 552 2.36 31.97 -0.59
N ASP A 553 1.54 32.54 -1.48
CA ASP A 553 1.05 33.92 -1.33
C ASP A 553 0.15 34.09 -0.11
N HIS A 554 -0.63 33.05 0.22
CA HIS A 554 -1.45 33.02 1.44
C HIS A 554 -0.60 33.00 2.71
N LEU A 555 0.46 32.20 2.77
CA LEU A 555 1.34 32.18 3.94
C LEU A 555 2.10 33.50 4.13
N ILE A 556 2.47 34.18 3.04
CA ILE A 556 3.07 35.52 3.10
C ILE A 556 2.03 36.54 3.61
N SER A 557 0.80 36.52 3.09
CA SER A 557 -0.22 37.51 3.46
C SER A 557 -0.61 37.43 4.94
N LEU A 558 -0.61 36.23 5.53
CA LEU A 558 -0.85 36.03 6.96
C LEU A 558 0.24 36.63 7.86
N ALA A 559 1.47 36.76 7.36
CA ALA A 559 2.62 37.19 8.16
C ALA A 559 3.03 38.64 7.92
N LYS A 560 2.73 39.20 6.75
CA LYS A 560 3.33 40.46 6.25
C LYS A 560 3.19 41.64 7.22
N ASP A 561 2.07 41.74 7.91
CA ASP A 561 1.77 42.89 8.78
C ASP A 561 2.31 42.73 10.23
N ASP A 562 2.77 41.53 10.59
CA ASP A 562 3.14 41.14 11.97
C ASP A 562 4.60 40.64 12.10
N LEU A 563 5.43 40.90 11.08
CA LEU A 563 6.84 40.52 11.10
C LEU A 563 7.64 41.32 12.14
N VAL A 564 8.34 40.62 13.02
CA VAL A 564 9.30 41.21 13.98
C VAL A 564 10.69 40.65 13.74
N LYS A 565 11.73 41.36 14.19
CA LYS A 565 13.12 40.89 14.05
C LYS A 565 13.27 39.50 14.67
N SER A 566 13.86 38.56 13.91
CA SER A 566 13.94 37.16 14.31
C SER A 566 14.90 36.96 15.49
N LYS A 567 14.53 36.05 16.40
CA LYS A 567 15.32 35.69 17.58
C LYS A 567 15.97 34.31 17.42
N VAL A 568 16.97 34.04 18.25
CA VAL A 568 17.64 32.72 18.40
C VAL A 568 17.52 32.23 19.83
N ALA A 569 17.58 30.91 20.04
CA ALA A 569 17.57 30.32 21.38
C ALA A 569 18.90 30.56 22.09
N ASP A 570 18.83 31.08 23.31
CA ASP A 570 19.99 31.29 24.18
C ASP A 570 20.40 29.98 24.87
N ILE A 571 21.70 29.70 24.88
CA ILE A 571 22.23 28.41 25.36
C ILE A 571 22.17 28.31 26.89
N GLU A 572 22.28 29.44 27.61
CA GLU A 572 22.34 29.45 29.08
C GLU A 572 20.96 29.52 29.72
N THR A 573 20.07 30.34 29.16
CA THR A 573 18.74 30.64 29.72
C THR A 573 17.61 29.90 29.02
N GLY A 574 17.85 29.34 27.82
CA GLY A 574 16.81 28.74 26.97
C GLY A 574 15.84 29.78 26.35
N GLY A 575 16.00 31.07 26.68
CA GLY A 575 15.15 32.16 26.21
C GLY A 575 15.43 32.60 24.77
N SER A 576 14.54 33.41 24.19
CA SER A 576 14.72 33.96 22.84
C SER A 576 15.44 35.31 22.88
N ILE A 577 16.65 35.41 22.30
CA ILE A 577 17.46 36.64 22.24
C ILE A 577 17.58 37.19 20.81
N GLU A 578 17.72 38.50 20.68
CA GLU A 578 18.09 39.12 19.41
C GLU A 578 19.53 38.75 19.03
N SER A 579 19.78 38.52 17.74
CA SER A 579 21.09 38.07 17.27
C SER A 579 21.56 38.84 16.06
N GLU A 580 22.87 39.10 16.00
CA GLU A 580 23.54 39.61 14.80
C GLU A 580 23.79 38.51 13.76
N VAL A 581 23.65 37.22 14.14
CA VAL A 581 23.91 36.08 13.25
C VAL A 581 22.68 35.63 12.45
N ARG A 582 21.48 36.07 12.86
CA ARG A 582 20.22 35.91 12.14
C ARG A 582 19.58 37.28 11.98
N THR A 583 19.62 37.81 10.76
CA THR A 583 19.20 39.20 10.50
C THR A 583 17.82 39.29 9.82
N SER A 584 17.06 38.20 9.76
CA SER A 584 15.72 38.17 9.15
C SER A 584 14.64 38.77 10.05
N SER A 585 13.49 39.09 9.46
CA SER A 585 12.23 39.29 10.20
C SER A 585 11.39 38.00 10.14
N GLY A 586 10.60 37.72 11.18
CA GLY A 586 9.82 36.49 11.25
C GLY A 586 8.62 36.55 12.19
N MET A 587 7.69 35.62 11.99
CA MET A 587 6.46 35.45 12.76
C MET A 587 6.10 33.96 12.80
N PHE A 588 5.47 33.51 13.89
CA PHE A 588 4.86 32.17 13.95
C PHE A 588 3.37 32.24 13.64
N LEU A 589 2.91 31.38 12.73
CA LEU A 589 1.49 31.13 12.52
C LEU A 589 0.99 30.15 13.57
N LEU A 590 -0.25 30.31 14.04
CA LEU A 590 -0.86 29.34 14.93
C LEU A 590 -1.00 27.98 14.21
N LYS A 591 -0.85 26.88 14.97
CA LYS A 591 -1.12 25.53 14.43
C LYS A 591 -2.56 25.47 13.91
N ALA A 592 -2.73 24.92 12.71
CA ALA A 592 -4.01 24.85 12.02
C ALA A 592 -4.80 26.19 12.03
N GLN A 593 -4.11 27.34 11.94
CA GLN A 593 -4.72 28.67 12.00
C GLN A 593 -5.89 28.85 11.02
N ASP A 594 -5.76 28.27 9.83
CA ASP A 594 -6.83 28.15 8.85
C ASP A 594 -6.74 26.85 8.04
N GLU A 595 -7.69 26.66 7.11
CA GLU A 595 -7.78 25.47 6.24
C GLU A 595 -6.50 25.29 5.39
N VAL A 596 -5.85 26.36 4.94
CA VAL A 596 -4.63 26.28 4.12
C VAL A 596 -3.44 25.85 4.98
N VAL A 597 -3.25 26.49 6.13
CA VAL A 597 -2.19 26.16 7.10
C VAL A 597 -2.33 24.70 7.56
N ALA A 598 -3.53 24.27 7.95
CA ALA A 598 -3.79 22.90 8.37
C ALA A 598 -3.47 21.88 7.26
N ASN A 599 -3.80 22.21 6.01
CA ASN A 599 -3.51 21.34 4.86
C ASN A 599 -2.01 21.25 4.55
N VAL A 600 -1.26 22.33 4.76
CA VAL A 600 0.20 22.33 4.63
C VAL A 600 0.84 21.50 5.75
N GLU A 601 0.38 21.64 7.00
CA GLU A 601 0.87 20.86 8.14
C GLU A 601 0.62 19.34 7.96
N ALA A 602 -0.59 18.96 7.53
CA ALA A 602 -0.90 17.57 7.21
C ALA A 602 -0.05 17.02 6.05
N ARG A 603 0.30 17.86 5.07
CA ARG A 603 1.21 17.50 3.96
C ARG A 603 2.63 17.30 4.42
N ILE A 604 3.10 18.12 5.36
CA ILE A 604 4.41 17.95 5.97
C ILE A 604 4.45 16.63 6.76
N ALA A 605 3.44 16.34 7.56
CA ALA A 605 3.36 15.08 8.32
C ALA A 605 3.34 13.85 7.39
N ALA A 606 2.54 13.91 6.32
CA ALA A 606 2.47 12.83 5.33
C ALA A 606 3.79 12.62 4.58
N TRP A 607 4.56 13.68 4.28
CA TRP A 607 5.83 13.56 3.58
C TRP A 607 6.96 13.07 4.48
N THR A 608 7.02 13.60 5.70
CA THR A 608 8.09 13.28 6.66
C THR A 608 7.88 11.96 7.39
N PHE A 609 6.66 11.42 7.36
CA PHE A 609 6.22 10.31 8.22
C PHE A 609 6.36 10.62 9.72
N LEU A 610 6.35 11.91 10.07
CA LEU A 610 6.36 12.39 11.46
C LEU A 610 4.97 12.96 11.81
N PRO A 611 4.40 12.67 13.00
CA PRO A 611 3.10 13.15 13.43
C PRO A 611 3.00 14.67 13.51
N GLU A 612 1.80 15.21 13.29
CA GLU A 612 1.54 16.66 13.32
C GLU A 612 1.81 17.26 14.71
N GLU A 613 1.50 16.51 15.77
CA GLU A 613 1.72 16.89 17.18
C GLU A 613 3.19 17.07 17.56
N ASN A 614 4.11 16.49 16.79
CA ASN A 614 5.55 16.67 17.00
C ASN A 614 6.05 17.99 16.39
N GLY A 615 5.30 18.60 15.49
CA GLY A 615 5.70 19.83 14.82
C GLY A 615 5.51 21.06 15.71
N GLU A 616 6.42 22.03 15.65
CA GLU A 616 6.18 23.39 16.15
C GLU A 616 5.19 24.16 15.24
N ALA A 617 4.76 25.35 15.65
CA ALA A 617 4.09 26.29 14.74
C ALA A 617 4.95 26.61 13.50
N ILE A 618 4.33 26.85 12.34
CA ILE A 618 5.07 27.27 11.13
C ILE A 618 5.66 28.67 11.36
N GLN A 619 6.98 28.81 11.19
CA GLN A 619 7.65 30.10 11.25
C GLN A 619 7.84 30.70 9.85
N ILE A 620 7.20 31.83 9.57
CA ILE A 620 7.43 32.62 8.35
C ILE A 620 8.63 33.53 8.57
N LEU A 621 9.49 33.62 7.56
CA LEU A 621 10.72 34.40 7.57
C LEU A 621 10.85 35.20 6.29
N HIS A 622 11.28 36.46 6.44
CA HIS A 622 11.58 37.38 5.37
C HIS A 622 13.01 37.88 5.48
N TYR A 623 13.76 37.79 4.38
CA TYR A 623 15.11 38.31 4.24
C TYR A 623 15.14 39.36 3.13
N GLU A 624 15.54 40.57 3.53
CA GLU A 624 15.83 41.68 2.64
C GLU A 624 17.26 41.60 2.07
N LEU A 625 17.61 42.56 1.21
CA LEU A 625 18.94 42.68 0.63
C LEU A 625 20.04 42.66 1.70
N GLY A 626 20.99 41.74 1.55
CA GLY A 626 22.12 41.54 2.46
C GLY A 626 21.81 40.73 3.74
N GLN A 627 20.53 40.50 4.06
CA GLN A 627 20.17 39.72 5.25
C GLN A 627 20.47 38.23 5.06
N LYS A 628 20.87 37.57 6.15
CA LYS A 628 21.39 36.20 6.17
C LYS A 628 21.06 35.47 7.46
N TYR A 629 21.38 34.18 7.48
CA TYR A 629 21.49 33.38 8.70
C TYR A 629 22.79 32.58 8.63
N GLU A 630 23.71 32.86 9.55
CA GLU A 630 24.95 32.09 9.69
C GLU A 630 24.70 30.59 9.91
N PRO A 631 25.66 29.72 9.53
CA PRO A 631 25.54 28.29 9.73
C PRO A 631 25.26 27.90 11.18
N HIS A 632 24.20 27.12 11.40
CA HIS A 632 23.72 26.70 12.71
C HIS A 632 23.12 25.29 12.65
N TYR A 633 22.75 24.79 13.83
CA TYR A 633 22.04 23.53 14.00
C TYR A 633 20.61 23.80 14.45
N ASP A 634 19.67 23.01 13.95
CA ASP A 634 18.29 23.06 14.41
C ASP A 634 18.05 22.23 15.68
N PHE A 635 18.94 21.29 16.03
CA PHE A 635 18.85 20.61 17.33
C PHE A 635 19.29 21.53 18.47
N PHE A 636 18.65 21.40 19.64
CA PHE A 636 19.00 22.20 20.82
C PHE A 636 20.32 21.78 21.45
N LYS A 637 21.05 22.75 22.00
CA LYS A 637 22.17 22.52 22.92
C LYS A 637 21.76 22.69 24.38
N ASP A 638 20.73 23.50 24.64
CA ASP A 638 20.19 23.74 25.97
C ASP A 638 19.25 22.59 26.40
N LYS A 639 19.17 22.34 27.70
CA LYS A 639 18.34 21.26 28.25
C LYS A 639 16.86 21.66 28.37
N ILE A 640 16.57 22.95 28.53
CA ILE A 640 15.22 23.47 28.80
C ILE A 640 14.31 23.22 27.60
N ASN A 641 14.75 23.58 26.40
CA ASN A 641 14.00 23.34 25.16
C ASN A 641 13.94 21.85 24.81
N GLN A 642 14.88 21.02 25.28
CA GLN A 642 14.80 19.56 25.11
C GLN A 642 13.73 18.90 26.00
N GLU A 643 13.29 19.53 27.08
CA GLU A 643 12.20 18.99 27.90
C GLU A 643 10.87 19.00 27.12
N ILE A 644 10.68 20.01 26.27
CA ILE A 644 9.52 20.20 25.42
C ILE A 644 9.73 19.46 24.09
N GLY A 645 9.10 18.29 23.94
CA GLY A 645 9.18 17.48 22.71
C GLY A 645 10.55 16.82 22.43
N GLY A 646 11.65 17.21 23.10
CA GLY A 646 13.00 16.70 22.79
C GLY A 646 13.72 17.48 21.69
N HIS A 647 14.82 16.95 21.17
CA HIS A 647 15.49 17.55 20.01
C HIS A 647 14.56 17.61 18.79
N ARG A 648 14.75 18.64 17.96
CA ARG A 648 14.19 18.70 16.60
C ARG A 648 14.87 17.64 15.74
N VAL A 649 14.12 16.63 15.30
CA VAL A 649 14.62 15.51 14.47
C VAL A 649 14.75 15.90 13.01
N ALA A 650 13.84 16.73 12.51
CA ALA A 650 13.77 17.12 11.11
C ALA A 650 13.24 18.55 10.95
N THR A 651 13.65 19.16 9.85
CA THR A 651 13.22 20.49 9.45
C THR A 651 12.68 20.44 8.02
N VAL A 652 11.50 21.01 7.81
CA VAL A 652 10.97 21.29 6.47
C VAL A 652 11.01 22.79 6.21
N LEU A 653 11.88 23.20 5.30
CA LEU A 653 12.07 24.58 4.85
C LEU A 653 11.38 24.77 3.50
N MET A 654 10.27 25.50 3.47
CA MET A 654 9.48 25.79 2.27
C MET A 654 9.85 27.18 1.72
N TYR A 655 10.09 27.27 0.42
CA TYR A 655 10.41 28.52 -0.25
C TYR A 655 9.14 29.19 -0.78
N LEU A 656 8.82 30.39 -0.29
CA LEU A 656 7.58 31.11 -0.62
C LEU A 656 7.78 32.15 -1.73
N SER A 657 9.03 32.53 -2.02
CA SER A 657 9.40 33.39 -3.15
C SER A 657 10.52 32.75 -4.00
N ASP A 658 10.58 33.17 -5.26
CA ASP A 658 11.78 33.01 -6.08
C ASP A 658 12.76 34.12 -5.70
N VAL A 659 14.06 33.81 -5.61
CA VAL A 659 15.11 34.80 -5.34
C VAL A 659 15.99 34.90 -6.58
N GLU A 660 16.21 36.12 -7.07
CA GLU A 660 16.96 36.36 -8.31
C GLU A 660 18.44 36.00 -8.11
N LYS A 661 19.05 36.47 -7.03
CA LYS A 661 20.44 36.14 -6.69
C LYS A 661 20.68 36.06 -5.18
N GLY A 662 21.43 35.05 -4.75
CA GLY A 662 21.70 34.78 -3.34
C GLY A 662 20.55 34.04 -2.65
N GLY A 663 20.49 34.11 -1.31
CA GLY A 663 19.42 33.49 -0.52
C GLY A 663 19.44 31.96 -0.49
N GLU A 664 20.49 31.30 -0.97
CA GLU A 664 20.58 29.84 -0.99
C GLU A 664 20.64 29.25 0.42
N THR A 665 20.05 28.08 0.61
CA THR A 665 20.26 27.29 1.83
C THR A 665 21.51 26.44 1.63
N VAL A 666 22.57 26.70 2.40
CA VAL A 666 23.89 26.07 2.25
C VAL A 666 24.14 25.08 3.39
N PHE A 667 24.71 23.93 3.06
CA PHE A 667 25.25 22.91 3.98
C PHE A 667 26.78 22.88 3.82
N PRO A 668 27.52 23.66 4.64
CA PRO A 668 28.96 23.91 4.41
C PRO A 668 29.82 22.64 4.46
N ILE A 669 29.42 21.67 5.27
CA ILE A 669 30.21 20.46 5.54
C ILE A 669 29.56 19.18 5.01
N SER A 670 28.53 19.27 4.16
CA SER A 670 27.90 18.07 3.60
C SER A 670 28.87 17.34 2.66
N GLU A 671 28.87 16.01 2.74
CA GLU A 671 29.64 15.13 1.84
C GLU A 671 29.29 15.35 0.36
N ALA A 672 28.07 15.81 0.07
CA ALA A 672 27.62 16.05 -1.28
C ALA A 672 28.24 17.31 -1.90
N ALA A 673 29.01 18.13 -1.17
CA ALA A 673 29.58 19.37 -1.69
C ALA A 673 30.34 19.16 -3.02
N GLU A 674 31.07 18.05 -3.15
CA GLU A 674 31.83 17.69 -4.36
C GLU A 674 30.94 17.31 -5.56
N SER A 675 29.68 16.91 -5.30
CA SER A 675 28.69 16.57 -6.35
C SER A 675 28.08 17.80 -7.03
N GLN A 676 28.35 19.01 -6.54
CA GLN A 676 28.06 20.28 -7.21
C GLN A 676 29.36 21.00 -7.66
N PRO A 677 30.18 20.40 -8.55
CA PRO A 677 31.54 20.89 -8.83
C PRO A 677 31.58 22.19 -9.66
N ASN A 678 30.52 22.52 -10.39
CA ASN A 678 30.49 23.65 -11.34
C ASN A 678 29.47 24.73 -10.94
N LYS A 679 29.68 25.37 -9.79
CA LYS A 679 28.91 26.55 -9.39
C LYS A 679 29.42 27.78 -10.12
N GLY A 680 28.86 28.03 -11.30
CA GLY A 680 29.13 29.24 -12.09
C GLY A 680 28.68 30.53 -11.41
N ASP A 681 28.72 31.65 -12.14
CA ASP A 681 28.48 33.01 -11.63
C ASP A 681 27.07 33.24 -11.04
N ASP A 682 26.14 32.34 -11.35
CA ASP A 682 24.77 32.35 -10.84
C ASP A 682 24.65 31.93 -9.36
N TRP A 683 25.72 31.49 -8.70
CA TRP A 683 25.74 31.11 -7.28
C TRP A 683 26.47 32.14 -6.44
N SER A 684 25.95 32.43 -5.25
CA SER A 684 26.64 33.32 -4.31
C SER A 684 27.96 32.71 -3.80
N ASP A 685 28.92 33.56 -3.43
CA ASP A 685 30.18 33.10 -2.83
C ASP A 685 29.99 32.40 -1.48
N CYS A 686 28.85 32.62 -0.83
CA CYS A 686 28.42 31.83 0.32
C CYS A 686 28.03 30.41 -0.11
N ALA A 687 27.19 30.28 -1.14
CA ALA A 687 26.69 28.99 -1.62
C ALA A 687 27.79 28.09 -2.21
N LYS A 688 28.89 28.66 -2.68
CA LYS A 688 30.06 27.93 -3.19
C LYS A 688 30.84 27.17 -2.10
N ARG A 689 30.64 27.47 -0.81
CA ARG A 689 31.40 26.88 0.31
C ARG A 689 30.81 25.57 0.87
N GLY A 690 29.93 24.90 0.13
CA GLY A 690 29.28 23.67 0.55
C GLY A 690 28.29 23.18 -0.49
N TYR A 691 27.42 22.22 -0.14
CA TYR A 691 26.25 21.91 -0.98
C TYR A 691 25.19 23.00 -0.78
N ALA A 692 24.55 23.48 -1.84
CA ALA A 692 23.57 24.56 -1.70
C ALA A 692 22.30 24.30 -2.51
N VAL A 693 21.18 24.79 -1.99
CA VAL A 693 19.86 24.71 -2.58
C VAL A 693 19.34 26.10 -2.87
N LYS A 694 19.06 26.39 -4.14
CA LYS A 694 18.45 27.67 -4.54
C LYS A 694 16.98 27.73 -4.12
N PRO A 695 16.52 28.86 -3.55
CA PRO A 695 15.11 29.06 -3.25
C PRO A 695 14.31 29.16 -4.55
N ARG A 696 13.26 28.34 -4.68
CA ARG A 696 12.31 28.38 -5.79
C ARG A 696 10.91 28.31 -5.23
N LYS A 697 10.05 29.25 -5.63
CA LYS A 697 8.70 29.37 -5.08
C LYS A 697 7.93 28.06 -5.21
N GLY A 698 7.47 27.56 -4.07
CA GLY A 698 6.71 26.32 -3.95
C GLY A 698 7.55 25.08 -3.63
N ASP A 699 8.87 25.10 -3.81
CA ASP A 699 9.72 23.96 -3.42
C ASP A 699 9.87 23.87 -1.89
N ALA A 700 10.06 22.66 -1.38
CA ALA A 700 10.36 22.42 0.03
C ALA A 700 11.61 21.56 0.18
N LEU A 701 12.46 21.90 1.14
CA LEU A 701 13.67 21.18 1.51
C LEU A 701 13.44 20.51 2.88
N LEU A 702 13.50 19.18 2.91
CA LEU A 702 13.50 18.38 4.13
C LEU A 702 14.94 17.98 4.44
N PHE A 703 15.41 18.24 5.65
CA PHE A 703 16.67 17.68 6.14
C PHE A 703 16.53 17.23 7.60
N PHE A 704 17.35 16.26 7.99
CA PHE A 704 17.33 15.67 9.33
C PHE A 704 18.49 16.19 10.17
N SER A 705 18.16 16.64 11.38
CA SER A 705 19.12 17.14 12.38
C SER A 705 19.68 16.01 13.25
N LEU A 706 19.01 14.85 13.25
CA LEU A 706 19.43 13.65 13.98
C LEU A 706 19.59 12.45 13.03
N HIS A 707 20.51 11.59 13.39
CA HIS A 707 20.64 10.24 12.82
C HIS A 707 19.44 9.37 13.24
N PRO A 708 19.16 8.25 12.53
CA PRO A 708 18.09 7.32 12.90
C PRO A 708 18.21 6.76 14.33
N ASN A 709 19.43 6.69 14.88
CA ASN A 709 19.70 6.31 16.27
C ASN A 709 19.47 7.45 17.30
N ALA A 710 18.82 8.54 16.88
CA ALA A 710 18.52 9.75 17.66
C ALA A 710 19.74 10.57 18.15
N THR A 711 20.96 10.25 17.70
CA THR A 711 22.14 11.10 17.96
C THR A 711 22.17 12.30 17.02
N THR A 712 22.74 13.43 17.47
CA THR A 712 22.84 14.66 16.68
C THR A 712 23.74 14.47 15.46
N ASP A 713 23.25 14.87 14.28
CA ASP A 713 24.02 14.80 13.03
C ASP A 713 24.80 16.11 12.82
N SER A 714 26.12 16.07 12.98
CA SER A 714 26.96 17.25 12.77
C SER A 714 26.96 17.74 11.32
N PHE A 715 26.65 16.88 10.34
CA PHE A 715 26.57 17.27 8.93
C PHE A 715 25.32 18.12 8.63
N SER A 716 24.34 18.16 9.54
CA SER A 716 23.13 19.01 9.43
C SER A 716 23.38 20.51 9.61
N LEU A 717 24.65 20.92 9.81
CA LEU A 717 25.03 22.33 9.86
C LEU A 717 24.60 23.02 8.56
N HIS A 718 23.76 24.03 8.68
CA HIS A 718 23.20 24.72 7.53
C HIS A 718 22.98 26.21 7.82
N GLY A 719 22.93 27.02 6.77
CA GLY A 719 22.68 28.46 6.87
C GLY A 719 21.91 29.00 5.68
N SER A 720 21.47 30.24 5.79
CA SER A 720 20.86 31.00 4.68
C SER A 720 21.86 32.03 4.19
N CYS A 721 22.35 31.85 2.97
CA CYS A 721 23.23 32.80 2.33
C CYS A 721 22.57 34.19 2.18
N PRO A 722 23.37 35.28 2.13
CA PRO A 722 22.84 36.62 1.95
C PRO A 722 22.01 36.74 0.68
N VAL A 723 20.88 37.43 0.75
CA VAL A 723 20.15 37.85 -0.46
C VAL A 723 20.96 38.93 -1.17
N ILE A 724 21.21 38.77 -2.46
CA ILE A 724 21.99 39.71 -3.28
C ILE A 724 21.07 40.49 -4.22
N GLU A 725 20.00 39.86 -4.70
CA GLU A 725 19.00 40.49 -5.58
C GLU A 725 17.62 39.84 -5.34
N GLY A 726 16.58 40.66 -5.26
CA GLY A 726 15.22 40.26 -4.86
C GLY A 726 15.02 40.19 -3.35
N GLU A 727 14.05 39.38 -2.92
CA GLU A 727 13.72 39.13 -1.51
C GLU A 727 13.41 37.65 -1.27
N LYS A 728 13.78 37.12 -0.10
CA LYS A 728 13.53 35.72 0.25
C LYS A 728 12.43 35.62 1.30
N TRP A 729 11.35 34.97 0.92
CA TRP A 729 10.30 34.51 1.84
C TRP A 729 10.40 32.99 2.02
N SER A 730 10.37 32.53 3.27
CA SER A 730 10.41 31.10 3.59
C SER A 730 9.51 30.76 4.77
N ALA A 731 9.00 29.54 4.80
CA ALA A 731 8.26 28.98 5.92
C ALA A 731 9.01 27.76 6.48
N THR A 732 9.30 27.76 7.77
CA THR A 732 10.04 26.68 8.45
C THR A 732 9.11 25.92 9.37
N LYS A 733 9.12 24.59 9.27
CA LYS A 733 8.45 23.68 10.19
C LYS A 733 9.52 22.80 10.86
N TRP A 734 9.72 23.01 12.16
CA TRP A 734 10.55 22.13 12.98
C TRP A 734 9.71 21.01 13.57
N ILE A 735 10.27 19.80 13.60
CA ILE A 735 9.57 18.60 14.08
C ILE A 735 10.43 17.93 15.15
N HIS A 736 9.85 17.70 16.33
CA HIS A 736 10.50 17.11 17.49
C HIS A 736 10.44 15.58 17.48
N VAL A 737 11.29 14.94 18.30
CA VAL A 737 11.27 13.50 18.54
C VAL A 737 10.02 13.01 19.29
N ARG A 738 9.31 13.90 20.00
CA ARG A 738 8.06 13.62 20.73
C ARG A 738 7.06 14.76 20.50
N SER A 739 5.83 14.56 20.95
CA SER A 739 4.79 15.58 20.91
C SER A 739 5.28 16.88 21.57
N PHE A 740 5.18 17.98 20.82
CA PHE A 740 5.46 19.34 21.26
C PHE A 740 4.29 19.92 22.08
N ASP A 741 3.09 19.35 21.92
CA ASP A 741 1.84 19.82 22.56
C ASP A 741 1.63 19.27 23.99
N SER A 742 2.54 18.44 24.50
CA SER A 742 2.46 17.83 25.83
C SER A 742 3.51 18.39 26.79
N LEU A 743 3.08 18.76 28.01
CA LEU A 743 3.98 19.19 29.08
C LEU A 743 4.78 17.99 29.62
N PRO A 744 6.04 18.19 30.06
CA PRO A 744 6.85 17.10 30.59
C PRO A 744 6.22 16.54 31.87
N SER A 745 5.91 15.23 31.86
CA SER A 745 5.56 14.48 33.06
C SER A 745 6.83 13.94 33.76
N THR A 746 6.68 13.78 35.07
CA THR A 746 7.64 13.52 36.15
C THR A 746 8.70 12.44 35.88
N ASP A 747 9.81 12.51 36.64
CA ASP A 747 11.00 11.63 36.67
C ASP A 747 10.76 10.13 36.88
N GLU A 748 9.51 9.64 36.82
CA GLU A 748 9.18 8.23 36.87
C GLU A 748 9.14 7.63 35.47
N CYS A 749 9.77 6.46 35.32
CA CYS A 749 9.72 5.68 34.10
C CYS A 749 8.32 5.11 33.90
N VAL A 750 7.50 5.77 33.08
CA VAL A 750 6.15 5.31 32.72
C VAL A 750 6.04 5.23 31.20
N ASP A 751 5.39 4.18 30.71
CA ASP A 751 5.02 4.04 29.29
C ASP A 751 4.06 5.16 28.91
N LEU A 752 4.56 6.17 28.19
CA LEU A 752 3.76 7.35 27.82
C LEU A 752 2.90 7.11 26.57
N ASP A 753 3.28 6.14 25.73
CA ASP A 753 2.52 5.77 24.55
C ASP A 753 1.66 4.51 24.82
N PRO A 754 0.34 4.56 24.54
CA PRO A 754 -0.54 3.40 24.72
C PRO A 754 -0.15 2.19 23.85
N GLY A 755 0.72 2.37 22.86
CA GLY A 755 1.31 1.35 21.99
C GLY A 755 2.55 0.64 22.55
N CYS A 756 3.19 1.15 23.62
CA CYS A 756 4.44 0.58 24.14
C CYS A 756 4.29 -0.90 24.57
N ALA A 757 3.27 -1.23 25.37
CA ALA A 757 3.02 -2.61 25.80
C ALA A 757 2.74 -3.58 24.63
N PRO A 758 1.87 -3.26 23.64
CA PRO A 758 1.64 -4.15 22.51
C PRO A 758 2.85 -4.25 21.54
N TRP A 759 3.63 -3.19 21.33
CA TRP A 759 4.86 -3.27 20.54
C TRP A 759 5.91 -4.14 21.22
N ALA A 760 5.99 -4.06 22.55
CA ALA A 760 6.87 -4.93 23.31
C ALA A 760 6.48 -6.39 23.26
N ALA A 761 5.19 -6.68 23.41
CA ALA A 761 4.67 -8.02 23.25
C ALA A 761 4.84 -8.56 21.82
N ALA A 762 4.91 -7.69 20.80
CA ALA A 762 5.11 -8.06 19.41
C ALA A 762 6.57 -8.31 19.02
N GLY A 763 7.54 -8.05 19.90
CA GLY A 763 8.97 -8.26 19.63
C GLY A 763 9.67 -7.09 18.94
N GLU A 764 8.99 -5.94 18.77
CA GLU A 764 9.52 -4.77 18.04
C GLU A 764 10.84 -4.26 18.62
N CYS A 765 11.08 -4.46 19.93
CA CYS A 765 12.37 -4.18 20.55
C CYS A 765 13.57 -4.84 19.87
N LEU A 766 13.39 -6.11 19.50
CA LEU A 766 14.45 -6.98 18.97
C LEU A 766 14.55 -6.83 17.45
N ASP A 767 13.41 -6.61 16.80
CA ASP A 767 13.33 -6.50 15.35
C ASP A 767 13.78 -5.12 14.84
N ASN A 768 13.71 -4.09 15.68
CA ASN A 768 14.02 -2.70 15.33
C ASN A 768 15.08 -2.05 16.27
N PRO A 769 16.26 -2.67 16.46
CA PRO A 769 17.24 -2.24 17.47
C PRO A 769 17.79 -0.83 17.23
N LEU A 770 17.83 -0.37 15.98
CA LEU A 770 18.28 0.98 15.59
C LEU A 770 17.32 2.09 16.01
N TYR A 771 16.09 1.75 16.36
CA TYR A 771 15.02 2.67 16.74
C TYR A 771 14.74 2.68 18.25
N MET A 772 15.55 1.95 19.03
CA MET A 772 15.49 1.87 20.49
C MET A 772 16.42 2.91 21.11
N VAL A 773 15.88 3.94 21.77
CA VAL A 773 16.70 4.99 22.40
C VAL A 773 16.90 4.71 23.89
N GLY A 774 18.15 4.57 24.31
CA GLY A 774 18.53 4.50 25.73
C GLY A 774 20.05 4.59 25.85
N SER A 775 20.54 5.67 26.46
CA SER A 775 21.97 5.91 26.67
C SER A 775 22.60 4.82 27.55
N GLU A 776 23.58 4.10 27.01
CA GLU A 776 24.62 3.53 27.87
C GLU A 776 25.65 4.62 28.17
N GLY A 777 25.73 5.00 29.44
CA GLY A 777 26.81 5.81 29.98
C GLY A 777 26.56 7.32 29.95
N PHE A 778 26.27 7.91 31.12
CA PHE A 778 27.04 9.02 31.68
C PHE A 778 26.55 9.35 33.10
N GLY A 779 27.48 9.31 34.07
CA GLY A 779 27.32 9.70 35.49
C GLY A 779 27.55 8.52 36.43
N SER A 780 28.57 8.45 37.29
CA SER A 780 29.33 9.52 37.94
C SER A 780 30.65 9.00 38.54
N SER A 781 31.67 9.85 38.49
CA SER A 781 32.79 10.01 39.43
C SER A 781 33.53 8.78 40.00
N GLY A 782 34.73 8.56 39.47
CA GLY A 782 35.99 8.41 40.22
C GLY A 782 36.07 7.41 41.36
N HIS A 783 36.78 6.29 41.13
CA HIS A 783 37.90 5.86 41.96
C HIS A 783 38.76 4.83 41.19
N ILE A 784 40.07 5.10 41.20
CA ILE A 784 41.18 4.22 40.82
C ILE A 784 41.05 2.88 41.55
N TRP A 785 41.21 1.73 40.85
CA TRP A 785 41.99 0.59 41.35
C TRP A 785 42.55 -0.28 40.20
N ASN A 786 43.77 -0.72 40.43
CA ASN A 786 44.76 -1.34 39.54
C ASN A 786 44.43 -2.76 39.03
N ASN A 787 45.02 -3.07 37.87
CA ASN A 787 45.78 -4.29 37.53
C ASN A 787 45.62 -5.55 38.42
N ARG A 788 45.30 -6.71 37.80
CA ARG A 788 46.21 -7.87 37.62
C ARG A 788 45.53 -9.13 37.04
N LEU A 789 46.19 -9.68 36.02
CA LEU A 789 46.59 -11.09 35.82
C LEU A 789 45.54 -12.22 35.81
N ASN A 790 45.43 -12.92 34.68
CA ASN A 790 46.13 -14.21 34.49
C ASN A 790 45.83 -14.84 33.11
N THR A 791 46.89 -14.98 32.30
CA THR A 791 47.11 -16.08 31.33
C THR A 791 47.21 -17.43 32.06
N PRO A 792 46.98 -18.60 31.43
CA PRO A 792 48.01 -19.29 30.60
C PRO A 792 47.39 -20.09 29.43
N ALA A 793 48.09 -20.73 28.49
CA ALA A 793 49.45 -20.71 27.96
C ALA A 793 49.42 -21.58 26.68
N SER A 794 50.27 -21.26 25.71
CA SER A 794 50.66 -22.12 24.59
C SER A 794 52.00 -22.80 24.90
N SER A 795 52.20 -24.01 24.38
CA SER A 795 53.55 -24.60 24.22
C SER A 795 53.55 -25.48 22.97
N GLY A 796 54.59 -25.31 22.15
CA GLY A 796 54.79 -26.01 20.88
C GLY A 796 55.80 -27.16 20.98
N GLY A 797 55.90 -27.91 19.88
CA GLY A 797 56.93 -28.90 19.60
C GLY A 797 56.97 -29.22 18.10
N GLU A 798 58.17 -29.22 17.53
CA GLU A 798 58.53 -29.36 16.10
C GLU A 798 58.67 -30.85 15.62
N PRO A 799 58.87 -31.12 14.30
CA PRO A 799 58.54 -32.39 13.61
C PRO A 799 59.71 -33.39 13.46
N PRO A 800 59.51 -34.56 12.80
CA PRO A 800 60.04 -34.71 11.43
C PRO A 800 59.23 -35.63 10.47
N ALA A 801 59.71 -35.67 9.22
CA ALA A 801 59.13 -36.19 7.99
C ALA A 801 58.89 -37.71 7.86
N THR A 802 57.88 -38.09 7.07
CA THR A 802 57.88 -39.31 6.23
C THR A 802 56.99 -39.18 4.98
N THR A 803 57.61 -39.59 3.87
CA THR A 803 57.19 -39.96 2.50
C THR A 803 55.78 -40.52 2.20
N ALA A 804 55.23 -40.01 1.08
CA ALA A 804 54.73 -40.70 -0.14
C ALA A 804 53.59 -41.76 -0.15
N HIS A 805 52.67 -41.55 -1.12
CA HIS A 805 51.87 -42.48 -1.95
C HIS A 805 50.59 -43.18 -1.44
N GLY A 806 49.57 -43.17 -2.33
CA GLY A 806 48.47 -44.16 -2.44
C GLY A 806 47.08 -43.63 -2.03
N ILE A 807 46.24 -43.11 -2.92
CA ILE A 807 45.26 -43.79 -3.81
C ILE A 807 44.05 -44.44 -3.08
N GLU A 808 42.87 -43.89 -3.44
CA GLU A 808 41.52 -44.48 -3.58
C GLU A 808 40.49 -44.61 -2.44
N ASN A 809 39.28 -44.20 -2.84
CA ASN A 809 37.93 -44.71 -2.51
C ASN A 809 37.35 -44.38 -1.12
N SER A 810 36.08 -44.02 -0.95
CA SER A 810 34.91 -43.98 -1.85
C SER A 810 33.72 -43.33 -1.13
N GLN A 811 32.89 -42.63 -1.91
CA GLN A 811 31.41 -42.63 -1.94
C GLN A 811 30.55 -42.84 -0.67
N HIS A 812 29.57 -41.95 -0.49
CA HIS A 812 28.11 -42.22 -0.40
C HIS A 812 27.41 -40.85 -0.47
N ARG A 813 26.50 -40.45 -1.38
CA ARG A 813 25.41 -41.05 -2.18
C ARG A 813 24.23 -41.60 -1.36
N ARG A 814 23.13 -40.83 -1.30
CA ARG A 814 21.69 -41.23 -1.38
C ARG A 814 20.78 -40.02 -1.12
N PHE A 815 19.58 -39.88 -1.67
CA PHE A 815 18.85 -40.33 -2.88
C PHE A 815 17.46 -39.66 -2.74
N GLN A 816 16.87 -39.16 -3.83
CA GLN A 816 15.45 -38.82 -3.95
C GLN A 816 14.56 -40.08 -3.86
N PHE A 817 13.25 -39.94 -3.57
CA PHE A 817 12.16 -40.43 -4.43
C PHE A 817 10.75 -40.03 -3.90
N ASP A 818 10.02 -39.32 -4.76
CA ASP A 818 8.61 -39.36 -5.22
C ASP A 818 7.39 -39.83 -4.39
N GLU A 819 6.27 -39.17 -4.76
CA GLU A 819 4.84 -39.36 -4.44
C GLU A 819 4.28 -40.76 -4.74
N VAL A 820 3.25 -41.21 -4.00
CA VAL A 820 1.97 -41.81 -4.50
C VAL A 820 0.86 -41.72 -3.41
N SER A 821 -0.36 -41.56 -3.90
CA SER A 821 -1.71 -41.39 -3.34
C SER A 821 -2.33 -42.42 -2.36
N ASN A 822 -3.33 -41.92 -1.61
CA ASN A 822 -4.69 -42.46 -1.32
C ASN A 822 -4.99 -43.47 -0.16
N VAL A 823 -6.03 -43.09 0.61
CA VAL A 823 -7.13 -43.89 1.23
C VAL A 823 -7.05 -44.36 2.71
N ALA A 824 -8.11 -43.96 3.44
CA ALA A 824 -8.82 -44.57 4.59
C ALA A 824 -8.20 -44.71 6.01
N THR A 825 -8.94 -44.13 6.97
CA THR A 825 -9.08 -44.40 8.43
C THR A 825 -9.53 -45.83 8.78
N PRO A 826 -9.69 -46.25 10.07
CA PRO A 826 -9.12 -45.84 11.37
C PRO A 826 -8.59 -47.06 12.18
N ILE A 827 -8.16 -46.91 13.45
CA ILE A 827 -8.45 -47.77 14.64
C ILE A 827 -7.43 -47.54 15.79
N VAL A 828 -7.97 -47.23 16.99
CA VAL A 828 -7.67 -47.73 18.36
C VAL A 828 -6.24 -48.22 18.62
N GLY A 829 -5.45 -47.75 19.60
CA GLY A 829 -5.75 -47.40 20.98
C GLY A 829 -4.91 -48.31 21.89
N MET A 830 -4.14 -47.77 22.83
CA MET A 830 -3.70 -48.53 24.00
C MET A 830 -3.23 -47.60 25.11
N GLU A 831 -4.03 -47.58 26.17
CA GLU A 831 -3.67 -47.15 27.51
C GLU A 831 -2.54 -48.03 28.06
N THR A 832 -1.63 -47.45 28.84
CA THR A 832 -1.26 -48.02 30.14
C THR A 832 -1.02 -46.89 31.13
N ASN A 833 -1.53 -47.11 32.34
CA ASN A 833 -1.73 -46.17 33.41
C ASN A 833 -1.15 -46.79 34.69
N LYS A 834 -0.79 -45.94 35.67
CA LYS A 834 -0.57 -46.23 37.11
C LYS A 834 0.75 -46.93 37.47
N ASN A 835 1.46 -46.65 38.57
CA ASN A 835 1.41 -45.78 39.76
C ASN A 835 2.86 -45.90 40.36
N ALA A 836 3.45 -45.07 41.23
CA ALA A 836 2.98 -44.59 42.53
C ALA A 836 3.98 -43.58 43.16
N TYR A 837 3.41 -42.55 43.80
CA TYR A 837 3.76 -41.86 45.06
C TYR A 837 5.20 -41.81 45.62
N ALA A 838 5.71 -40.60 45.91
CA ALA A 838 5.70 -40.00 47.26
C ALA A 838 6.44 -38.63 47.36
N ALA A 839 5.85 -37.73 48.17
CA ALA A 839 6.44 -36.63 48.96
C ALA A 839 6.94 -35.31 48.29
N THR A 840 6.21 -34.22 48.59
CA THR A 840 6.68 -32.81 48.70
C THR A 840 6.70 -32.42 50.20
N PRO A 841 7.18 -31.23 50.67
CA PRO A 841 7.77 -30.06 49.99
C PRO A 841 9.04 -29.46 50.70
N SER A 842 9.85 -28.65 50.01
CA SER A 842 10.42 -27.42 50.62
C SER A 842 10.95 -26.43 49.58
N SER A 843 10.88 -25.16 49.96
CA SER A 843 10.96 -23.92 49.19
C SER A 843 12.30 -23.60 48.53
N ARG A 844 12.25 -23.15 47.26
CA ARG A 844 13.13 -22.07 46.75
C ARG A 844 12.44 -21.36 45.59
N SER A 845 12.25 -20.05 45.77
CA SER A 845 11.73 -19.10 44.79
C SER A 845 12.55 -19.15 43.50
N LYS A 846 11.91 -19.50 42.38
CA LYS A 846 12.46 -19.22 41.05
C LYS A 846 12.01 -17.82 40.64
N SER A 847 12.96 -16.90 40.63
CA SER A 847 12.88 -15.56 40.07
C SER A 847 12.44 -15.62 38.60
N LYS A 848 11.54 -14.72 38.22
CA LYS A 848 11.13 -14.46 36.82
C LYS A 848 12.34 -13.98 35.99
N PRO A 849 12.39 -14.24 34.68
CA PRO A 849 13.34 -13.54 33.80
C PRO A 849 12.94 -12.05 33.66
N PRO A 850 13.91 -11.14 33.44
CA PRO A 850 13.66 -9.69 33.45
C PRO A 850 12.86 -9.26 32.22
N SER A 851 11.95 -8.30 32.44
CA SER A 851 11.12 -7.63 31.44
C SER A 851 11.93 -6.61 30.63
N CYS A 852 11.90 -6.72 29.30
CA CYS A 852 12.41 -5.70 28.38
C CYS A 852 11.27 -4.76 27.97
N SER A 853 11.48 -3.44 28.09
CA SER A 853 10.55 -2.38 27.68
C SER A 853 10.88 -1.86 26.28
N CYS A 854 9.87 -1.57 25.44
CA CYS A 854 10.06 -1.21 24.03
C CYS A 854 9.74 0.23 23.66
N ILE A 855 10.43 0.71 22.61
CA ILE A 855 10.29 2.03 22.01
C ILE A 855 10.05 1.82 20.52
N ALA A 856 9.02 2.44 19.95
CA ALA A 856 8.87 2.59 18.51
C ALA A 856 8.65 4.08 18.20
N ILE A 857 9.74 4.85 18.11
CA ILE A 857 9.88 6.19 17.50
C ILE A 857 8.93 7.32 17.98
N PHE A 858 7.90 7.07 18.80
CA PHE A 858 7.00 8.08 19.34
C PHE A 858 6.64 7.72 20.79
N GLY A 859 7.07 8.56 21.75
CA GLY A 859 6.74 8.43 23.19
C GLY A 859 7.80 7.69 24.04
N ARG A 860 8.15 8.23 25.22
CA ARG A 860 9.21 7.69 26.10
C ARG A 860 8.80 6.35 26.74
N CYS A 861 9.76 5.42 26.85
CA CYS A 861 9.95 4.51 28.00
C CYS A 861 11.38 4.72 28.51
N ALA A 862 11.59 4.90 29.82
CA ALA A 862 12.92 5.05 30.39
C ALA A 862 13.54 3.69 30.79
N LYS A 863 14.86 3.69 31.00
CA LYS A 863 15.67 2.51 31.36
C LYS A 863 16.11 2.69 32.82
N THR A 864 15.75 1.78 33.73
CA THR A 864 16.54 1.51 34.94
C THR A 864 16.36 0.06 35.39
N PRO A 865 17.41 -0.56 35.96
CA PRO A 865 17.41 -1.96 36.35
C PRO A 865 16.55 -2.17 37.60
N ALA A 866 15.72 -3.21 37.62
CA ALA A 866 15.07 -3.65 38.85
C ALA A 866 16.11 -4.27 39.79
N ASN A 867 16.16 -3.78 41.04
CA ASN A 867 16.66 -4.55 42.18
C ASN A 867 15.80 -5.81 42.41
#